data_AF-A0A6M3XT47-F1
#
_entry.id   AF-A0A6M3XT47-F1
#
_cell.length_a   1.000
_cell.length_b   1.000
_cell.length_c   1.000
_cell.angle_alpha   90.00
_cell.angle_beta   90.00
_cell.angle_gamma   90.00
#
_symmetry.space_group_name_H-M   'P 1'
#
loop_
_entity.id
_entity.type
_entity.pdbx_description
1 polymer ?
#
loop_
_entity_poly.entity_id
_entity_poly.type
_entity_poly.pdbx_seq_one_letter_code
_entity_poly.pdbx_strand_id
1 'polypeptide(L)'
;IFPAEVSMRINKIMGDEAKGWLNSISTVSATGRMMIATLDFSAAFIQGLPILGKNPKAWAKAQAMQFKFAANPENLQKYIAHNEQILAEMRASGSIIQPYEYFEALETLTKSFPALKKVLHHTYGRAEAAFTGYSIVARVEMWKGMAPHMAQRFGEKGLRDLATTLDHMVGIMSTKALGLSGQQRAFESAFMFFSPRYTRAGFAFMGDLMKTGASGSLARKSLAGLAAGGTAMYIGTQLAMGRSWSEIEDSLTPTSARFFSLPLGDRRFGVGGFQYSVLRLLGNTSAAIEDVATGEKSWQDILVPVKDGGLNKWDNPIVRFARGRTSVLTGALDEIMEQENYFGEPFETPADWGRFVAGKTLPVWIQSQVVEREGVSGKAAAAEILGLRTFPRSEWEVADELRNRYSQAEHGMSYEELGKTEGKGKLAQEQLDAAHPDIGETLERAHEKQRVSGSDEQKIGREYLDELTRARSVYEEDLWQAQRGFDDGSMTGYDFKERAKTAGAQLGANYDFIMQDPRYADAIERIQGYEPTVETDGDRAYNEFITRIVAASDLEDDFGNFKYSEYRQRIDEFKKRWTATIWDYVQKRMRQDKNEPPLMAELRRAREALRPYWEFRERTLAEAGLTQRADYCDSVGRSNPDAGSACRRMYGINKAETYVARYREWLRMTNPEVAKYYNMFYRK
;
A
#
# COMPACT_ATOMS: atom_id res chain seq x y z
N ILE A 1 -27.43 15.25 -7.63
CA ILE A 1 -26.29 14.53 -7.00
C ILE A 1 -26.80 13.41 -6.10
N PHE A 2 -27.90 13.58 -5.35
CA PHE A 2 -28.60 12.46 -4.69
C PHE A 2 -29.94 12.13 -5.35
N PRO A 3 -30.42 10.87 -5.23
CA PRO A 3 -31.80 10.50 -5.59
C PRO A 3 -32.82 11.38 -4.86
N ALA A 4 -33.96 11.64 -5.51
CA ALA A 4 -35.03 12.49 -4.95
C ALA A 4 -35.50 12.00 -3.57
N GLU A 5 -35.45 10.70 -3.34
CA GLU A 5 -35.86 10.04 -2.11
C GLU A 5 -34.92 10.31 -0.92
N VAL A 6 -33.60 10.33 -1.17
CA VAL A 6 -32.59 10.73 -0.18
C VAL A 6 -32.74 12.22 0.14
N SER A 7 -32.98 13.05 -0.88
CA SER A 7 -33.21 14.49 -0.69
C SER A 7 -34.50 14.78 0.09
N MET A 8 -35.57 14.01 -0.12
CA MET A 8 -36.82 14.10 0.65
C MET A 8 -36.64 13.64 2.10
N ARG A 9 -35.90 12.56 2.36
CA ARG A 9 -35.59 12.11 3.72
C ARG A 9 -34.71 13.12 4.47
N ILE A 10 -33.69 13.67 3.80
CA ILE A 10 -32.87 14.75 4.35
C ILE A 10 -33.75 15.97 4.66
N ASN A 11 -34.59 16.43 3.72
CA ASN A 11 -35.50 17.56 3.97
C ASN A 11 -36.50 17.31 5.11
N LYS A 12 -36.97 16.06 5.27
CA LYS A 12 -37.87 15.67 6.38
C LYS A 12 -37.15 15.67 7.73
N ILE A 13 -35.86 15.31 7.76
CA ILE A 13 -34.99 15.42 8.94
C ILE A 13 -34.57 16.88 9.19
N MET A 14 -34.51 17.71 8.14
CA MET A 14 -34.04 19.11 8.16
C MET A 14 -35.15 20.16 8.46
N GLY A 15 -36.13 19.83 9.32
CA GLY A 15 -37.17 20.76 9.78
C GLY A 15 -36.66 21.99 10.55
N ASP A 16 -37.55 22.81 11.12
CA ASP A 16 -37.14 24.07 11.78
C ASP A 16 -36.23 23.88 13.01
N GLU A 17 -36.44 22.82 13.80
CA GLU A 17 -35.52 22.40 14.87
C GLU A 17 -34.16 21.96 14.32
N ALA A 18 -34.15 21.42 13.10
CA ALA A 18 -32.92 20.99 12.46
C ALA A 18 -31.98 22.16 12.14
N LYS A 19 -32.56 23.33 11.80
CA LYS A 19 -31.80 24.54 11.47
C LYS A 19 -30.96 25.03 12.66
N GLY A 20 -31.45 24.88 13.88
CA GLY A 20 -30.74 25.28 15.10
C GLY A 20 -29.48 24.45 15.37
N TRP A 21 -29.61 23.11 15.35
CA TRP A 21 -28.45 22.24 15.58
C TRP A 21 -27.49 22.24 14.38
N LEU A 22 -27.97 22.31 13.13
CA LEU A 22 -27.14 22.42 11.92
C LEU A 22 -26.28 23.68 11.93
N ASN A 23 -26.85 24.82 12.32
CA ASN A 23 -26.09 26.06 12.46
C ASN A 23 -25.06 25.95 13.58
N SER A 24 -25.39 25.25 14.67
CA SER A 24 -24.46 25.01 15.79
C SER A 24 -23.30 24.09 15.36
N ILE A 25 -23.57 22.99 14.66
CA ILE A 25 -22.54 22.10 14.11
C ILE A 25 -21.71 22.77 13.02
N SER A 26 -22.33 23.51 12.10
CA SER A 26 -21.59 24.28 11.09
C SER A 26 -20.68 25.31 11.76
N THR A 27 -21.10 25.91 12.88
CA THR A 27 -20.27 26.84 13.67
C THR A 27 -19.11 26.10 14.34
N VAL A 28 -19.34 24.94 14.95
CA VAL A 28 -18.27 24.11 15.55
C VAL A 28 -17.29 23.61 14.48
N SER A 29 -17.79 23.13 13.33
CA SER A 29 -17.00 22.76 12.17
C SER A 29 -16.17 23.94 11.66
N ALA A 30 -16.79 25.10 11.43
CA ALA A 30 -16.10 26.32 11.01
C ALA A 30 -15.03 26.76 12.02
N THR A 31 -15.31 26.63 13.32
CA THR A 31 -14.35 26.90 14.40
C THR A 31 -13.16 25.94 14.34
N GLY A 32 -13.41 24.63 14.19
CA GLY A 32 -12.35 23.63 14.07
C GLY A 32 -11.46 23.88 12.85
N ARG A 33 -12.06 24.21 11.71
CA ARG A 33 -11.32 24.58 10.49
C ARG A 33 -10.52 25.86 10.66
N MET A 34 -11.10 26.85 11.33
CA MET A 34 -10.40 28.08 11.67
C MET A 34 -9.18 27.77 12.54
N MET A 35 -9.31 26.94 13.58
CA MET A 35 -8.19 26.55 14.44
C MET A 35 -7.11 25.74 13.70
N ILE A 36 -7.50 24.89 12.75
CA ILE A 36 -6.56 24.19 11.84
C ILE A 36 -5.81 25.19 10.94
N ALA A 37 -6.49 26.22 10.43
CA ALA A 37 -5.94 27.18 9.46
C ALA A 37 -5.19 28.39 10.08
N THR A 38 -5.16 28.56 11.40
CA THR A 38 -4.85 29.87 12.03
C THR A 38 -3.39 30.20 12.30
N LEU A 39 -2.46 29.40 11.79
CA LEU A 39 -1.05 29.79 11.70
C LEU A 39 -0.45 29.34 10.36
N ASP A 40 -1.30 29.33 9.34
CA ASP A 40 -0.99 28.69 8.09
C ASP A 40 -0.41 29.70 7.08
N PHE A 41 0.91 29.66 6.87
CA PHE A 41 1.58 30.38 5.78
C PHE A 41 1.49 29.59 4.45
N SER A 42 0.69 28.52 4.40
CA SER A 42 0.47 27.67 3.23
C SER A 42 -0.14 28.32 2.01
N ALA A 43 -0.71 29.52 2.12
CA ALA A 43 -1.48 30.12 1.04
C ALA A 43 -0.75 30.04 -0.31
N ALA A 44 0.57 30.21 -0.30
CA ALA A 44 1.38 30.10 -1.52
C ALA A 44 1.51 28.67 -2.09
N PHE A 45 1.48 27.64 -1.25
CA PHE A 45 1.62 26.23 -1.63
C PHE A 45 0.29 25.48 -1.72
N ILE A 46 -0.82 26.06 -1.28
CA ILE A 46 -2.18 25.50 -1.42
C ILE A 46 -3.00 26.25 -2.50
N GLN A 47 -2.90 27.57 -2.54
CA GLN A 47 -3.65 28.44 -3.47
C GLN A 47 -2.74 29.13 -4.49
N GLY A 48 -1.47 29.33 -4.14
CA GLY A 48 -0.51 30.04 -4.97
C GLY A 48 0.07 29.24 -6.12
N LEU A 49 -0.02 27.91 -6.13
CA LEU A 49 0.66 27.09 -7.15
C LEU A 49 0.31 27.45 -8.60
N PRO A 50 -0.96 27.72 -8.98
CA PRO A 50 -1.26 28.21 -10.33
C PRO A 50 -0.58 29.55 -10.64
N ILE A 51 -0.47 30.43 -9.63
CA ILE A 51 0.22 31.72 -9.75
C ILE A 51 1.72 31.50 -9.94
N LEU A 52 2.33 30.58 -9.19
CA LEU A 52 3.73 30.21 -9.35
C LEU A 52 4.02 29.74 -10.79
N GLY A 53 3.17 28.85 -11.31
CA GLY A 53 3.31 28.34 -12.68
C GLY A 53 3.18 29.40 -13.77
N LYS A 54 2.42 30.48 -13.52
CA LYS A 54 2.17 31.53 -14.53
C LYS A 54 3.02 32.79 -14.39
N ASN A 55 3.25 33.21 -13.16
CA ASN A 55 3.94 34.44 -12.78
C ASN A 55 4.66 34.23 -11.43
N PRO A 56 5.84 33.58 -11.44
CA PRO A 56 6.58 33.29 -10.22
C PRO A 56 6.99 34.56 -9.45
N LYS A 57 7.13 35.72 -10.14
CA LYS A 57 7.39 37.01 -9.50
C LYS A 57 6.19 37.49 -8.66
N ALA A 58 4.98 37.38 -9.20
CA ALA A 58 3.76 37.71 -8.45
C ALA A 58 3.57 36.78 -7.26
N TRP A 59 3.83 35.48 -7.43
CA TRP A 59 3.82 34.50 -6.34
C TRP A 59 4.80 34.86 -5.23
N ALA A 60 6.07 35.12 -5.57
CA ALA A 60 7.11 35.45 -4.59
C ALA A 60 6.80 36.77 -3.86
N LYS A 61 6.29 37.77 -4.58
CA LYS A 61 5.85 39.04 -3.99
C LYS A 61 4.67 38.83 -3.03
N ALA A 62 3.69 38.02 -3.40
CA ALA A 62 2.56 37.69 -2.53
C ALA A 62 3.03 36.97 -1.26
N GLN A 63 3.95 36.01 -1.37
CA GLN A 63 4.54 35.32 -0.22
C GLN A 63 5.31 36.27 0.70
N ALA A 64 6.13 37.16 0.14
CA ALA A 64 6.87 38.15 0.93
C ALA A 64 5.91 39.12 1.66
N MET A 65 4.83 39.53 1.00
CA MET A 65 3.81 40.39 1.61
C MET A 65 3.00 39.65 2.69
N GLN A 66 2.71 38.35 2.51
CA GLN A 66 2.07 37.51 3.53
C GLN A 66 2.82 37.56 4.86
N PHE A 67 4.15 37.44 4.84
CA PHE A 67 4.98 37.57 6.05
C PHE A 67 4.91 38.99 6.66
N LYS A 68 4.89 40.03 5.81
CA LYS A 68 4.75 41.43 6.28
C LYS A 68 3.37 41.70 6.90
N PHE A 69 2.32 41.07 6.38
CA PHE A 69 0.95 41.17 6.90
C PHE A 69 0.79 40.38 8.20
N ALA A 70 1.41 39.20 8.31
CA ALA A 70 1.46 38.44 9.55
C ALA A 70 2.17 39.23 10.65
N ALA A 71 3.29 39.89 10.32
CA ALA A 71 4.04 40.71 11.27
C ALA A 71 3.25 41.97 11.69
N ASN A 72 2.64 42.66 10.72
CA ASN A 72 1.78 43.82 10.97
C ASN A 72 0.55 43.83 10.02
N PRO A 73 -0.65 43.49 10.53
CA PRO A 73 -1.89 43.45 9.75
C PRO A 73 -2.28 44.78 9.09
N GLU A 74 -1.88 45.92 9.64
CA GLU A 74 -2.17 47.23 9.04
C GLU A 74 -1.53 47.39 7.65
N ASN A 75 -0.44 46.65 7.38
CA ASN A 75 0.19 46.66 6.08
C ASN A 75 -0.76 46.13 4.99
N LEU A 76 -1.70 45.23 5.32
CA LEU A 76 -2.72 44.79 4.38
C LEU A 76 -3.65 45.95 4.01
N GLN A 77 -4.12 46.71 5.00
CA GLN A 77 -4.99 47.87 4.76
C GLN A 77 -4.26 48.94 3.93
N LYS A 78 -2.99 49.21 4.24
CA LYS A 78 -2.14 50.11 3.43
C LYS A 78 -1.99 49.60 2.00
N TYR A 79 -1.81 48.30 1.81
CA TYR A 79 -1.72 47.70 0.48
C TYR A 79 -3.05 47.82 -0.27
N ILE A 80 -4.18 47.56 0.38
CA ILE A 80 -5.52 47.70 -0.21
C ILE A 80 -5.77 49.15 -0.63
N ALA A 81 -5.53 50.12 0.27
CA ALA A 81 -5.67 51.54 -0.02
C ALA A 81 -4.78 51.99 -1.18
N HIS A 82 -3.51 51.56 -1.20
CA HIS A 82 -2.58 51.89 -2.27
C HIS A 82 -2.97 51.29 -3.63
N ASN A 83 -3.71 50.18 -3.65
CA ASN A 83 -4.15 49.51 -4.88
C ASN A 83 -5.67 49.66 -5.11
N GLU A 84 -6.32 50.63 -4.48
CA GLU A 84 -7.78 50.76 -4.48
C GLU A 84 -8.35 50.86 -5.91
N GLN A 85 -7.71 51.63 -6.79
CA GLN A 85 -8.14 51.78 -8.17
C GLN A 85 -8.14 50.43 -8.91
N ILE A 86 -7.09 49.63 -8.75
CA ILE A 86 -6.96 48.31 -9.37
C ILE A 86 -8.00 47.35 -8.79
N LEU A 87 -8.18 47.37 -7.48
CA LEU A 87 -9.19 46.57 -6.81
C LEU A 87 -10.61 46.95 -7.25
N ALA A 88 -10.88 48.23 -7.47
CA ALA A 88 -12.15 48.71 -8.02
C ALA A 88 -12.38 48.23 -9.46
N GLU A 89 -11.33 48.26 -10.28
CA GLU A 89 -11.38 47.76 -11.66
C GLU A 89 -11.61 46.24 -11.73
N MET A 90 -10.94 45.49 -10.86
CA MET A 90 -11.16 44.05 -10.67
C MET A 90 -12.61 43.77 -10.23
N ARG A 91 -13.15 44.53 -9.27
CA ARG A 91 -14.56 44.40 -8.82
C ARG A 91 -15.54 44.71 -9.93
N ALA A 92 -15.30 45.78 -10.70
CA ALA A 92 -16.12 46.13 -11.87
C ALA A 92 -16.11 45.02 -12.92
N SER A 93 -15.00 44.28 -13.01
CA SER A 93 -14.85 43.11 -13.86
C SER A 93 -15.39 41.81 -13.24
N GLY A 94 -15.99 41.85 -12.05
CA GLY A 94 -16.63 40.70 -11.41
C GLY A 94 -15.79 39.92 -10.39
N SER A 95 -14.58 40.40 -10.05
CA SER A 95 -13.78 39.80 -8.98
C SER A 95 -14.39 40.06 -7.60
N ILE A 96 -14.24 39.08 -6.71
CA ILE A 96 -14.72 39.11 -5.33
C ILE A 96 -13.57 39.43 -4.40
N ILE A 97 -13.64 40.58 -3.71
CA ILE A 97 -12.71 40.92 -2.64
C ILE A 97 -13.43 40.68 -1.32
N GLN A 98 -13.29 39.45 -0.82
CA GLN A 98 -13.82 39.03 0.48
C GLN A 98 -12.76 38.21 1.23
N PRO A 99 -12.77 38.25 2.58
CA PRO A 99 -12.03 37.30 3.39
C PRO A 99 -12.47 35.84 3.13
N TYR A 100 -11.66 34.88 3.57
CA TYR A 100 -12.02 33.46 3.48
C TYR A 100 -13.08 33.07 4.52
N GLU A 101 -13.94 32.10 4.18
CA GLU A 101 -15.13 31.70 4.95
C GLU A 101 -14.85 31.24 6.39
N TYR A 102 -13.70 30.64 6.64
CA TYR A 102 -13.32 30.17 7.98
C TYR A 102 -12.90 31.30 8.93
N PHE A 103 -12.57 32.49 8.41
CA PHE A 103 -12.32 33.67 9.25
C PHE A 103 -13.59 34.47 9.55
N GLU A 104 -14.66 34.32 8.74
CA GLU A 104 -15.98 34.90 9.05
C GLU A 104 -16.57 34.34 10.36
N ALA A 105 -16.19 33.13 10.74
CA ALA A 105 -16.59 32.50 12.01
C ALA A 105 -15.95 33.14 13.25
N LEU A 106 -14.86 33.90 13.09
CA LEU A 106 -14.14 34.54 14.20
C LEU A 106 -15.02 35.57 14.93
N GLU A 107 -15.87 36.30 14.19
CA GLU A 107 -16.77 37.29 14.76
C GLU A 107 -17.86 36.64 15.63
N THR A 108 -18.39 35.50 15.17
CA THR A 108 -19.35 34.70 15.94
C THR A 108 -18.68 34.11 17.19
N LEU A 109 -17.44 33.61 17.06
CA LEU A 109 -16.72 33.01 18.19
C LEU A 109 -16.36 34.03 19.28
N THR A 110 -15.92 35.22 18.87
CA THR A 110 -15.57 36.30 19.82
C THR A 110 -16.79 36.88 20.53
N LYS A 111 -17.99 36.79 19.93
CA LYS A 111 -19.26 37.08 20.61
C LYS A 111 -19.61 36.00 21.64
N SER A 112 -19.38 34.73 21.33
CA SER A 112 -19.67 33.61 22.23
C SER A 112 -18.65 33.46 23.38
N PHE A 113 -17.40 33.87 23.20
CA PHE A 113 -16.33 33.75 24.21
C PHE A 113 -15.55 35.06 24.37
N PRO A 114 -16.10 36.07 25.07
CA PRO A 114 -15.52 37.41 25.17
C PRO A 114 -14.13 37.44 25.83
N ALA A 115 -13.87 36.52 26.76
CA ALA A 115 -12.59 36.42 27.47
C ALA A 115 -11.41 36.08 26.56
N LEU A 116 -11.65 35.37 25.46
CA LEU A 116 -10.64 35.00 24.47
C LEU A 116 -10.41 36.08 23.41
N LYS A 117 -11.21 37.15 23.40
CA LYS A 117 -11.22 38.18 22.35
C LYS A 117 -9.85 38.77 22.07
N LYS A 118 -9.05 39.12 23.08
CA LYS A 118 -7.72 39.72 22.85
C LYS A 118 -6.73 38.73 22.23
N VAL A 119 -6.70 37.49 22.71
CA VAL A 119 -5.82 36.44 22.18
C VAL A 119 -6.23 36.11 20.75
N LEU A 120 -7.53 35.87 20.52
CA LEU A 120 -8.09 35.58 19.21
C LEU A 120 -7.80 36.72 18.22
N HIS A 121 -8.02 37.98 18.61
CA HIS A 121 -7.83 39.10 17.69
C HIS A 121 -6.36 39.33 17.32
N HIS A 122 -5.41 39.07 18.24
CA HIS A 122 -3.98 39.25 18.00
C HIS A 122 -3.35 38.12 17.19
N THR A 123 -3.72 36.87 17.41
CA THR A 123 -3.14 35.74 16.65
C THR A 123 -3.93 35.47 15.37
N TYR A 124 -5.26 35.44 15.43
CA TYR A 124 -6.11 35.09 14.28
C TYR A 124 -6.24 36.25 13.29
N GLY A 125 -6.31 37.50 13.76
CA GLY A 125 -6.31 38.66 12.87
C GLY A 125 -5.01 38.78 12.06
N ARG A 126 -3.87 38.33 12.60
CA ARG A 126 -2.60 38.25 11.88
C ARG A 126 -2.60 37.14 10.85
N ALA A 127 -3.10 35.97 11.19
CA ALA A 127 -3.21 34.84 10.26
C ALA A 127 -4.20 35.13 9.13
N GLU A 128 -5.34 35.73 9.43
CA GLU A 128 -6.32 36.19 8.45
C GLU A 128 -5.70 37.22 7.49
N ALA A 129 -5.02 38.23 8.04
CA ALA A 129 -4.37 39.26 7.23
C ALA A 129 -3.25 38.67 6.35
N ALA A 130 -2.49 37.69 6.86
CA ALA A 130 -1.49 36.98 6.10
C ALA A 130 -2.13 36.19 4.94
N PHE A 131 -3.08 35.32 5.26
CA PHE A 131 -3.68 34.38 4.32
C PHE A 131 -4.55 35.11 3.27
N THR A 132 -5.44 36.01 3.70
CA THR A 132 -6.25 36.85 2.80
C THR A 132 -5.38 37.84 2.03
N GLY A 133 -4.36 38.40 2.69
CA GLY A 133 -3.44 39.32 2.05
C GLY A 133 -2.62 38.67 0.93
N TYR A 134 -2.17 37.42 1.11
CA TYR A 134 -1.51 36.66 0.04
C TYR A 134 -2.39 36.61 -1.22
N SER A 135 -3.65 36.21 -1.08
CA SER A 135 -4.55 36.04 -2.24
C SER A 135 -4.91 37.36 -2.91
N ILE A 136 -5.04 38.45 -2.14
CA ILE A 136 -5.23 39.80 -2.70
C ILE A 136 -3.99 40.23 -3.49
N VAL A 137 -2.79 40.14 -2.90
CA VAL A 137 -1.55 40.56 -3.58
C VAL A 137 -1.33 39.72 -4.84
N ALA A 138 -1.49 38.40 -4.75
CA ALA A 138 -1.32 37.51 -5.89
C ALA A 138 -2.23 37.91 -7.06
N ARG A 139 -3.53 38.15 -6.79
CA ARG A 139 -4.47 38.56 -7.84
C ARG A 139 -4.21 39.96 -8.37
N VAL A 140 -3.85 40.92 -7.52
CA VAL A 140 -3.51 42.29 -7.95
C VAL A 140 -2.29 42.29 -8.85
N GLU A 141 -1.23 41.58 -8.48
CA GLU A 141 0.01 41.53 -9.26
C GLU A 141 -0.18 40.76 -10.58
N MET A 142 -1.03 39.73 -10.56
CA MET A 142 -1.48 39.07 -11.79
C MET A 142 -2.29 39.99 -12.68
N TRP A 143 -3.25 40.73 -12.11
CA TRP A 143 -4.06 41.70 -12.84
C TRP A 143 -3.19 42.76 -13.51
N LYS A 144 -2.27 43.38 -12.78
CA LYS A 144 -1.30 44.36 -13.33
C LYS A 144 -0.53 43.80 -14.54
N GLY A 145 -0.08 42.55 -14.44
CA GLY A 145 0.68 41.92 -15.53
C GLY A 145 -0.15 41.51 -16.74
N MET A 146 -1.46 41.25 -16.56
CA MET A 146 -2.28 40.55 -17.55
C MET A 146 -3.44 41.34 -18.09
N ALA A 147 -4.05 42.24 -17.31
CA ALA A 147 -5.25 42.98 -17.68
C ALA A 147 -5.06 43.80 -18.97
N PRO A 148 -3.96 44.54 -19.20
CA PRO A 148 -3.78 45.29 -20.44
C PRO A 148 -3.80 44.39 -21.68
N HIS A 149 -3.11 43.26 -21.62
CA HIS A 149 -3.06 42.28 -22.71
C HIS A 149 -4.40 41.58 -22.94
N MET A 150 -5.13 41.27 -21.86
CA MET A 150 -6.45 40.64 -21.94
C MET A 150 -7.51 41.59 -22.48
N ALA A 151 -7.49 42.85 -22.06
CA ALA A 151 -8.35 43.90 -22.59
C ALA A 151 -8.09 44.12 -24.09
N GLN A 152 -6.82 44.22 -24.49
CA GLN A 152 -6.45 44.41 -25.89
C GLN A 152 -6.91 43.25 -26.77
N ARG A 153 -6.78 42.01 -26.29
CA ARG A 153 -7.05 40.81 -27.10
C ARG A 153 -8.52 40.37 -27.09
N PHE A 154 -9.22 40.57 -25.98
CA PHE A 154 -10.55 39.98 -25.75
C PHE A 154 -11.58 41.00 -25.23
N GLY A 155 -11.22 42.29 -25.17
CA GLY A 155 -12.11 43.36 -24.71
C GLY A 155 -12.54 43.21 -23.26
N GLU A 156 -13.72 43.77 -22.95
CA GLU A 156 -14.30 43.74 -21.59
C GLU A 156 -14.57 42.31 -21.12
N LYS A 157 -14.97 41.41 -22.02
CA LYS A 157 -15.14 39.99 -21.71
C LYS A 157 -13.83 39.36 -21.23
N GLY A 158 -12.71 39.72 -21.85
CA GLY A 158 -11.37 39.28 -21.42
C GLY A 158 -11.02 39.68 -20.00
N LEU A 159 -11.40 40.88 -19.58
CA LEU A 159 -11.19 41.38 -18.22
C LEU A 159 -12.07 40.64 -17.21
N ARG A 160 -13.34 40.36 -17.55
CA ARG A 160 -14.23 39.56 -16.70
C ARG A 160 -13.76 38.11 -16.54
N ASP A 161 -13.34 37.51 -17.65
CA ASP A 161 -12.76 36.17 -17.69
C ASP A 161 -11.48 36.12 -16.84
N LEU A 162 -10.60 37.14 -16.96
CA LEU A 162 -9.40 37.26 -16.13
C LEU A 162 -9.75 37.35 -14.65
N ALA A 163 -10.64 38.26 -14.26
CA ALA A 163 -11.05 38.47 -12.87
C ALA A 163 -11.57 37.18 -12.23
N THR A 164 -12.49 36.51 -12.93
CA THR A 164 -13.10 35.26 -12.48
C THR A 164 -12.08 34.12 -12.37
N THR A 165 -11.21 33.98 -13.36
CA THR A 165 -10.17 32.92 -13.35
C THR A 165 -9.16 33.14 -12.24
N LEU A 166 -8.77 34.39 -11.98
CA LEU A 166 -7.87 34.73 -10.89
C LEU A 166 -8.47 34.42 -9.52
N ASP A 167 -9.78 34.63 -9.35
CA ASP A 167 -10.50 34.22 -8.13
C ASP A 167 -10.48 32.70 -7.97
N HIS A 168 -10.79 31.95 -9.03
CA HIS A 168 -10.77 30.49 -9.01
C HIS A 168 -9.38 29.93 -8.69
N MET A 169 -8.30 30.52 -9.24
CA MET A 169 -6.91 30.11 -8.98
C MET A 169 -6.56 30.15 -7.49
N VAL A 170 -6.98 31.20 -6.79
CA VAL A 170 -6.69 31.38 -5.35
C VAL A 170 -7.79 30.81 -4.45
N GLY A 171 -8.72 30.05 -5.02
CA GLY A 171 -9.75 29.37 -4.25
C GLY A 171 -10.91 30.24 -3.76
N ILE A 172 -11.16 31.38 -4.42
CA ILE A 172 -12.23 32.31 -4.09
C ILE A 172 -13.39 32.12 -5.06
N MET A 173 -14.60 32.01 -4.52
CA MET A 173 -15.84 31.98 -5.29
C MET A 173 -17.02 32.45 -4.43
N SER A 174 -18.01 33.11 -5.04
CA SER A 174 -19.24 33.52 -4.34
C SER A 174 -20.31 32.45 -4.47
N THR A 175 -20.63 31.78 -3.37
CA THR A 175 -21.74 30.81 -3.33
C THR A 175 -23.10 31.48 -3.40
N LYS A 176 -23.22 32.75 -2.96
CA LYS A 176 -24.44 33.55 -3.11
C LYS A 176 -24.70 33.91 -4.58
N ALA A 177 -23.64 34.21 -5.34
CA ALA A 177 -23.76 34.47 -6.77
C ALA A 177 -24.19 33.23 -7.57
N LEU A 178 -23.93 32.02 -7.05
CA LEU A 178 -24.39 30.75 -7.63
C LEU A 178 -25.83 30.37 -7.25
N GLY A 179 -26.57 31.23 -6.52
CA GLY A 179 -27.97 30.97 -6.18
C GLY A 179 -28.20 29.91 -5.10
N LEU A 180 -27.17 29.57 -4.31
CA LEU A 180 -27.28 28.50 -3.31
C LEU A 180 -27.95 29.00 -2.04
N SER A 181 -28.88 28.20 -1.52
CA SER A 181 -29.59 28.52 -0.29
C SER A 181 -28.64 28.53 0.92
N GLY A 182 -29.01 29.25 1.99
CA GLY A 182 -28.26 29.23 3.24
C GLY A 182 -28.15 27.82 3.83
N GLN A 183 -29.21 27.02 3.73
CA GLN A 183 -29.27 25.66 4.26
C GLN A 183 -28.34 24.71 3.52
N GLN A 184 -28.31 24.78 2.18
CA GLN A 184 -27.38 23.96 1.40
C GLN A 184 -25.93 24.30 1.72
N ARG A 185 -25.60 25.58 1.89
CA ARG A 185 -24.25 26.02 2.26
C ARG A 185 -23.86 25.55 3.67
N ALA A 186 -24.78 25.63 4.63
CA ALA A 186 -24.56 25.14 5.99
C ALA A 186 -24.34 23.61 6.01
N PHE A 187 -25.15 22.87 5.27
CA PHE A 187 -25.00 21.41 5.13
C PHE A 187 -23.67 21.03 4.46
N GLU A 188 -23.33 21.66 3.34
CA GLU A 188 -22.07 21.40 2.63
C GLU A 188 -20.85 21.70 3.52
N SER A 189 -20.92 22.80 4.26
CA SER A 189 -19.91 23.21 5.25
C SER A 189 -19.82 22.25 6.43
N ALA A 190 -20.94 21.72 6.92
CA ALA A 190 -20.95 20.87 8.10
C ALA A 190 -20.54 19.41 7.78
N PHE A 191 -20.92 18.89 6.61
CA PHE A 191 -20.84 17.45 6.33
C PHE A 191 -20.15 17.07 5.04
N MET A 192 -20.06 17.94 4.02
CA MET A 192 -19.56 17.52 2.70
C MET A 192 -18.12 17.94 2.45
N PHE A 193 -17.75 19.18 2.74
CA PHE A 193 -16.44 19.71 2.40
C PHE A 193 -15.81 20.45 3.56
N PHE A 194 -14.50 20.23 3.75
CA PHE A 194 -13.71 21.05 4.65
C PHE A 194 -13.77 22.52 4.22
N SER A 195 -13.58 22.87 2.95
CA SER A 195 -13.83 24.25 2.48
C SER A 195 -14.68 24.24 1.22
N PRO A 196 -16.01 24.41 1.33
CA PRO A 196 -16.91 24.41 0.18
C PRO A 196 -16.51 25.44 -0.88
N ARG A 197 -16.18 26.69 -0.48
CA ARG A 197 -15.79 27.73 -1.45
C ARG A 197 -14.49 27.37 -2.17
N TYR A 198 -13.47 26.91 -1.45
CA TYR A 198 -12.20 26.49 -2.04
C TYR A 198 -12.37 25.30 -2.99
N THR A 199 -13.11 24.27 -2.58
CA THR A 199 -13.39 23.09 -3.41
C THR A 199 -14.13 23.48 -4.69
N ARG A 200 -15.16 24.33 -4.59
CA ARG A 200 -15.92 24.79 -5.75
C ARG A 200 -15.09 25.67 -6.68
N ALA A 201 -14.28 26.58 -6.12
CA ALA A 201 -13.34 27.39 -6.89
C ALA A 201 -12.32 26.52 -7.63
N GLY A 202 -11.84 25.46 -6.98
CA GLY A 202 -10.99 24.45 -7.61
C GLY A 202 -11.67 23.77 -8.80
N PHE A 203 -12.92 23.30 -8.65
CA PHE A 203 -13.68 22.73 -9.76
C PHE A 203 -13.94 23.74 -10.87
N ALA A 204 -14.26 24.98 -10.51
CA ALA A 204 -14.46 26.05 -11.48
C ALA A 204 -13.16 26.37 -12.25
N PHE A 205 -12.01 26.34 -11.58
CA PHE A 205 -10.70 26.47 -12.21
C PHE A 205 -10.40 25.32 -13.19
N MET A 206 -10.77 24.08 -12.83
CA MET A 206 -10.69 22.96 -13.76
C MET A 206 -11.64 23.13 -14.95
N GLY A 207 -12.85 23.64 -14.72
CA GLY A 207 -13.79 24.02 -15.79
C GLY A 207 -13.22 25.11 -16.69
N ASP A 208 -12.46 26.07 -16.15
CA ASP A 208 -11.81 27.12 -16.94
C ASP A 208 -10.80 26.54 -17.94
N LEU A 209 -10.15 25.40 -17.64
CA LEU A 209 -9.26 24.73 -18.59
C LEU A 209 -9.96 24.30 -19.88
N MET A 210 -11.24 23.96 -19.79
CA MET A 210 -12.06 23.56 -20.93
C MET A 210 -12.61 24.76 -21.71
N LYS A 211 -12.59 25.96 -21.12
CA LYS A 211 -13.06 27.17 -21.80
C LYS A 211 -12.10 27.59 -22.92
N THR A 212 -12.65 28.24 -23.93
CA THR A 212 -11.88 29.00 -24.92
C THR A 212 -11.66 30.44 -24.44
N GLY A 213 -10.82 31.22 -25.11
CA GLY A 213 -10.57 32.62 -24.75
C GLY A 213 -9.59 32.84 -23.59
N ALA A 214 -9.77 33.94 -22.87
CA ALA A 214 -8.83 34.43 -21.85
C ALA A 214 -8.71 33.45 -20.67
N SER A 215 -9.83 33.01 -20.10
CA SER A 215 -9.86 32.07 -18.97
C SER A 215 -9.11 30.79 -19.25
N GLY A 216 -9.43 30.11 -20.36
CA GLY A 216 -8.80 28.84 -20.67
C GLY A 216 -7.34 28.96 -21.08
N SER A 217 -6.96 30.03 -21.79
CA SER A 217 -5.54 30.28 -22.08
C SER A 217 -4.74 30.47 -20.80
N LEU A 218 -5.28 31.23 -19.84
CA LEU A 218 -4.64 31.49 -18.56
C LEU A 218 -4.56 30.21 -17.71
N ALA A 219 -5.66 29.50 -17.52
CA ALA A 219 -5.70 28.28 -16.73
C ALA A 219 -4.74 27.21 -17.28
N ARG A 220 -4.76 26.95 -18.60
CA ARG A 220 -3.86 25.98 -19.24
C ARG A 220 -2.39 26.38 -19.10
N LYS A 221 -2.04 27.65 -19.32
CA LYS A 221 -0.65 28.13 -19.14
C LYS A 221 -0.18 28.03 -17.70
N SER A 222 -1.08 28.23 -16.74
CA SER A 222 -0.74 28.19 -15.31
C SER A 222 -0.47 26.76 -14.86
N LEU A 223 -1.33 25.81 -15.25
CA LEU A 223 -1.09 24.40 -14.95
C LEU A 223 0.08 23.82 -15.74
N ALA A 224 0.25 24.17 -17.02
CA ALA A 224 1.40 23.73 -17.81
C ALA A 224 2.71 24.25 -17.23
N GLY A 225 2.75 25.53 -16.83
CA GLY A 225 3.92 26.11 -16.16
C GLY A 225 4.20 25.48 -14.79
N LEU A 226 3.15 25.17 -14.02
CA LEU A 226 3.29 24.45 -12.75
C LEU A 226 3.78 23.03 -12.96
N ALA A 227 3.24 22.29 -13.94
CA ALA A 227 3.67 20.95 -14.25
C ALA A 227 5.12 20.94 -14.72
N ALA A 228 5.47 21.74 -15.73
CA ALA A 228 6.85 21.78 -16.26
C ALA A 228 7.86 22.29 -15.21
N GLY A 229 7.57 23.44 -14.59
CA GLY A 229 8.49 24.06 -13.63
C GLY A 229 8.56 23.30 -12.31
N GLY A 230 7.42 22.84 -11.79
CA GLY A 230 7.33 22.02 -10.57
C GLY A 230 7.99 20.66 -10.73
N THR A 231 7.73 19.95 -11.84
CA THR A 231 8.40 18.67 -12.15
C THR A 231 9.90 18.88 -12.29
N ALA A 232 10.36 19.89 -13.05
CA ALA A 232 11.79 20.14 -13.23
C ALA A 232 12.50 20.46 -11.90
N MET A 233 11.90 21.30 -11.06
CA MET A 233 12.43 21.60 -9.73
C MET A 233 12.46 20.36 -8.84
N TYR A 234 11.40 19.55 -8.89
CA TYR A 234 11.30 18.31 -8.13
C TYR A 234 12.37 17.29 -8.54
N ILE A 235 12.49 17.01 -9.84
CA ILE A 235 13.52 16.12 -10.40
C ILE A 235 14.91 16.64 -10.02
N GLY A 236 15.18 17.93 -10.24
CA GLY A 236 16.47 18.53 -9.91
C GLY A 236 16.83 18.41 -8.42
N THR A 237 15.84 18.55 -7.53
CA THR A 237 16.05 18.39 -6.09
C THR A 237 16.36 16.94 -5.71
N GLN A 238 15.62 15.97 -6.27
CA GLN A 238 15.84 14.55 -5.99
C GLN A 238 17.19 14.05 -6.55
N LEU A 239 17.57 14.50 -7.75
CA LEU A 239 18.90 14.22 -8.32
C LEU A 239 20.01 14.80 -7.45
N ALA A 240 19.84 16.04 -6.95
CA ALA A 240 20.81 16.65 -6.04
C ALA A 240 20.92 15.93 -4.69
N MET A 241 19.88 15.19 -4.28
CA MET A 241 19.86 14.34 -3.09
C MET A 241 20.42 12.93 -3.35
N GLY A 242 20.91 12.63 -4.55
CA GLY A 242 21.53 11.35 -4.91
C GLY A 242 20.55 10.20 -5.11
N ARG A 243 19.27 10.49 -5.37
CA ARG A 243 18.23 9.47 -5.62
C ARG A 243 18.41 8.83 -7.00
N SER A 244 18.06 7.56 -7.11
CA SER A 244 18.08 6.86 -8.40
C SER A 244 16.95 7.37 -9.31
N TRP A 245 17.08 7.15 -10.62
CA TRP A 245 16.02 7.53 -11.55
C TRP A 245 14.72 6.75 -11.31
N SER A 246 14.80 5.47 -10.93
CA SER A 246 13.62 4.66 -10.62
C SER A 246 12.83 5.20 -9.42
N GLU A 247 13.51 5.66 -8.36
CA GLU A 247 12.87 6.32 -7.22
C GLU A 247 12.20 7.65 -7.61
N ILE A 248 12.82 8.40 -8.52
CA ILE A 248 12.29 9.67 -9.03
C ILE A 248 11.03 9.41 -9.85
N GLU A 249 11.07 8.43 -10.75
CA GLU A 249 9.95 8.05 -11.63
C GLU A 249 8.73 7.57 -10.85
N ASP A 250 8.91 6.69 -9.86
CA ASP A 250 7.84 6.29 -8.93
C ASP A 250 7.20 7.52 -8.26
N SER A 251 8.04 8.46 -7.81
CA SER A 251 7.55 9.68 -7.16
C SER A 251 6.96 10.74 -8.10
N LEU A 252 7.04 10.55 -9.41
CA LEU A 252 6.34 11.33 -10.44
C LEU A 252 5.03 10.69 -10.88
N THR A 253 4.75 9.47 -10.41
CA THR A 253 3.54 8.73 -10.77
C THR A 253 2.37 9.16 -9.88
N PRO A 254 1.25 9.68 -10.41
CA PRO A 254 0.16 10.22 -9.58
C PRO A 254 -0.56 9.18 -8.71
N THR A 255 -0.47 7.90 -9.05
CA THR A 255 -1.01 6.78 -8.26
C THR A 255 -0.13 6.47 -7.06
N SER A 256 1.18 6.74 -7.13
CA SER A 256 2.14 6.46 -6.07
C SER A 256 1.86 7.28 -4.81
N ALA A 257 1.97 6.66 -3.63
CA ALA A 257 1.87 7.39 -2.34
C ALA A 257 2.92 8.51 -2.22
N ARG A 258 4.00 8.40 -3.00
CA ARG A 258 5.17 9.29 -3.03
C ARG A 258 5.03 10.49 -3.96
N PHE A 259 3.93 10.57 -4.72
CA PHE A 259 3.72 11.58 -5.75
C PHE A 259 4.03 13.01 -5.26
N PHE A 260 5.02 13.66 -5.89
CA PHE A 260 5.54 14.99 -5.55
C PHE A 260 5.85 15.19 -4.06
N SER A 261 6.60 14.27 -3.48
CA SER A 261 7.06 14.39 -2.09
C SER A 261 8.55 14.11 -1.94
N LEU A 262 9.24 15.01 -1.22
CA LEU A 262 10.65 14.92 -0.93
C LEU A 262 10.88 14.26 0.43
N PRO A 263 11.71 13.21 0.53
CA PRO A 263 12.08 12.64 1.82
C PRO A 263 13.09 13.54 2.54
N LEU A 264 12.79 13.99 3.74
CA LEU A 264 13.75 14.71 4.60
C LEU A 264 13.72 14.09 5.99
N GLY A 265 14.74 13.30 6.32
CA GLY A 265 14.81 12.54 7.56
C GLY A 265 13.81 11.38 7.58
N ASP A 266 13.05 11.29 8.66
CA ASP A 266 12.00 10.31 8.95
C ASP A 266 10.65 10.65 8.29
N ARG A 267 10.54 11.84 7.66
CA ARG A 267 9.30 12.34 7.07
C ARG A 267 9.44 12.68 5.59
N ARG A 268 8.29 12.83 4.95
CA ARG A 268 8.16 13.34 3.60
C ARG A 268 7.48 14.69 3.56
N PHE A 269 7.89 15.49 2.59
CA PHE A 269 7.48 16.88 2.41
C PHE A 269 6.95 17.04 0.99
N GLY A 270 5.64 17.21 0.85
CA GLY A 270 4.99 17.28 -0.45
C GLY A 270 4.23 18.57 -0.67
N VAL A 271 3.95 18.83 -1.95
CA VAL A 271 3.06 19.93 -2.35
C VAL A 271 1.61 19.48 -2.17
N GLY A 272 0.81 20.29 -1.46
CA GLY A 272 -0.60 20.02 -1.20
C GLY A 272 -1.56 20.69 -2.19
N GLY A 273 -2.83 20.80 -1.81
CA GLY A 273 -3.82 21.63 -2.50
C GLY A 273 -4.77 20.89 -3.45
N PHE A 274 -5.73 21.64 -4.01
CA PHE A 274 -6.77 21.13 -4.90
C PHE A 274 -6.20 20.55 -6.19
N GLN A 275 -5.25 21.25 -6.79
CA GLN A 275 -4.62 20.86 -8.05
C GLN A 275 -3.90 19.51 -7.91
N TYR A 276 -3.14 19.33 -6.81
CA TYR A 276 -2.51 18.05 -6.48
C TYR A 276 -3.53 16.91 -6.38
N SER A 277 -4.62 17.10 -5.61
CA SER A 277 -5.62 16.04 -5.44
C SER A 277 -6.36 15.70 -6.73
N VAL A 278 -6.53 16.66 -7.65
CA VAL A 278 -7.15 16.40 -8.96
C VAL A 278 -6.20 15.62 -9.85
N LEU A 279 -4.89 15.94 -9.85
CA LEU A 279 -3.90 15.13 -10.58
C LEU A 279 -3.88 13.68 -10.08
N ARG A 280 -3.95 13.48 -8.75
CA ARG A 280 -4.09 12.14 -8.16
C ARG A 280 -5.39 11.46 -8.54
N LEU A 281 -6.52 12.18 -8.50
CA LEU A 281 -7.81 11.64 -8.94
C LEU A 281 -7.72 11.16 -10.40
N LEU A 282 -7.21 12.00 -11.30
CA LEU A 282 -7.06 11.64 -12.72
C LEU A 282 -6.15 10.42 -12.91
N GLY A 283 -5.00 10.37 -12.23
CA GLY A 283 -4.11 9.20 -12.31
C GLY A 283 -4.74 7.94 -11.74
N ASN A 284 -5.39 8.02 -10.58
CA ASN A 284 -6.09 6.88 -9.97
C ASN A 284 -7.27 6.42 -10.82
N THR A 285 -8.02 7.33 -11.44
CA THR A 285 -9.10 6.97 -12.38
C THR A 285 -8.55 6.31 -13.63
N SER A 286 -7.44 6.82 -14.19
CA SER A 286 -6.79 6.22 -15.36
C SER A 286 -6.32 4.80 -15.08
N ALA A 287 -5.61 4.61 -13.96
CA ALA A 287 -5.16 3.29 -13.53
C ALA A 287 -6.35 2.35 -13.27
N ALA A 288 -7.39 2.81 -12.58
CA ALA A 288 -8.56 1.96 -12.36
C ALA A 288 -9.26 1.56 -13.68
N ILE A 289 -9.33 2.45 -14.67
CA ILE A 289 -9.87 2.11 -16.01
C ILE A 289 -8.99 1.08 -16.71
N GLU A 290 -7.67 1.20 -16.58
CA GLU A 290 -6.70 0.24 -17.11
C GLU A 290 -6.87 -1.13 -16.45
N ASP A 291 -6.95 -1.18 -15.11
CA ASP A 291 -7.23 -2.40 -14.33
C ASP A 291 -8.55 -3.07 -14.79
N VAL A 292 -9.57 -2.29 -15.13
CA VAL A 292 -10.83 -2.84 -15.69
C VAL A 292 -10.65 -3.36 -17.11
N ALA A 293 -9.82 -2.70 -17.92
CA ALA A 293 -9.53 -3.15 -19.28
C ALA A 293 -8.68 -4.43 -19.30
N THR A 294 -7.81 -4.63 -18.32
CA THR A 294 -7.00 -5.86 -18.14
C THR A 294 -7.76 -6.98 -17.43
N GLY A 295 -8.93 -6.67 -16.85
CA GLY A 295 -9.77 -7.63 -16.13
C GLY A 295 -9.41 -7.80 -14.65
N GLU A 296 -8.44 -7.04 -14.14
CA GLU A 296 -8.02 -7.04 -12.73
C GLU A 296 -9.05 -6.40 -11.80
N LYS A 297 -9.94 -5.54 -12.33
CA LYS A 297 -11.04 -4.91 -11.59
C LYS A 297 -12.36 -4.96 -12.37
N SER A 298 -13.45 -4.81 -11.64
CA SER A 298 -14.78 -4.66 -12.23
C SER A 298 -15.21 -3.20 -12.33
N TRP A 299 -16.14 -2.90 -13.23
CA TRP A 299 -16.78 -1.57 -13.27
C TRP A 299 -17.48 -1.20 -11.96
N GLN A 300 -17.87 -2.19 -11.15
CA GLN A 300 -18.49 -1.93 -9.85
C GLN A 300 -17.50 -1.29 -8.87
N ASP A 301 -16.23 -1.66 -8.95
CA ASP A 301 -15.15 -1.13 -8.10
C ASP A 301 -14.88 0.36 -8.36
N ILE A 302 -15.22 0.85 -9.56
CA ILE A 302 -15.05 2.27 -9.94
C ILE A 302 -16.33 3.07 -9.73
N LEU A 303 -17.49 2.48 -10.05
CA LEU A 303 -18.74 3.24 -10.17
C LEU A 303 -19.59 3.19 -8.90
N VAL A 304 -19.44 2.15 -8.08
CA VAL A 304 -20.28 1.97 -6.89
C VAL A 304 -19.58 2.59 -5.68
N PRO A 305 -20.20 3.57 -4.99
CA PRO A 305 -19.59 4.23 -3.84
C PRO A 305 -19.68 3.42 -2.54
N VAL A 306 -20.50 2.36 -2.51
CA VAL A 306 -20.70 1.47 -1.36
C VAL A 306 -20.49 0.04 -1.81
N LYS A 307 -19.55 -0.67 -1.18
CA LYS A 307 -19.21 -2.07 -1.47
C LYS A 307 -19.05 -2.80 -0.15
N ASP A 308 -19.58 -4.03 -0.06
CA ASP A 308 -19.46 -4.92 1.11
C ASP A 308 -19.88 -4.30 2.45
N GLY A 309 -20.94 -3.48 2.43
CA GLY A 309 -21.48 -2.83 3.63
C GLY A 309 -20.76 -1.56 4.09
N GLY A 310 -19.67 -1.17 3.42
CA GLY A 310 -18.89 0.03 3.70
C GLY A 310 -18.74 0.97 2.50
N LEU A 311 -18.14 2.14 2.72
CA LEU A 311 -17.74 3.02 1.62
C LEU A 311 -16.60 2.37 0.84
N ASN A 312 -16.71 2.32 -0.49
CA ASN A 312 -15.66 1.82 -1.38
C ASN A 312 -14.51 2.85 -1.44
N LYS A 313 -13.75 2.97 -0.35
CA LYS A 313 -12.76 4.05 -0.16
C LYS A 313 -11.39 3.76 -0.78
N TRP A 314 -11.13 2.50 -1.11
CA TRP A 314 -9.86 2.03 -1.64
C TRP A 314 -9.87 1.91 -3.16
N ASP A 315 -10.94 1.35 -3.72
CA ASP A 315 -11.01 1.06 -5.16
C ASP A 315 -11.65 2.20 -5.94
N ASN A 316 -12.66 2.87 -5.36
CA ASN A 316 -13.34 3.97 -6.03
C ASN A 316 -12.52 5.28 -5.96
N PRO A 317 -11.98 5.77 -7.10
CA PRO A 317 -11.14 6.97 -7.11
C PRO A 317 -11.90 8.22 -6.66
N ILE A 318 -13.20 8.28 -6.92
CA ILE A 318 -14.07 9.41 -6.61
C ILE A 318 -14.38 9.43 -5.12
N VAL A 319 -14.73 8.29 -4.53
CA VAL A 319 -14.94 8.19 -3.06
C VAL A 319 -13.64 8.51 -2.34
N ARG A 320 -12.51 7.97 -2.79
CA ARG A 320 -11.19 8.28 -2.23
C ARG A 320 -10.86 9.77 -2.29
N PHE A 321 -11.13 10.42 -3.43
CA PHE A 321 -10.97 11.87 -3.58
C PHE A 321 -11.92 12.66 -2.67
N ALA A 322 -13.20 12.26 -2.61
CA ALA A 322 -14.21 12.91 -1.78
C ALA A 322 -13.84 12.81 -0.30
N ARG A 323 -13.41 11.64 0.17
CA ARG A 323 -12.94 11.40 1.54
C ARG A 323 -11.71 12.23 1.89
N GLY A 324 -10.79 12.44 0.95
CA GLY A 324 -9.67 13.38 1.11
C GLY A 324 -10.09 14.85 1.22
N ARG A 325 -11.38 15.16 1.06
CA ARG A 325 -11.97 16.51 1.04
C ARG A 325 -13.11 16.70 2.03
N THR A 326 -13.58 15.62 2.66
CA THR A 326 -14.67 15.67 3.63
C THR A 326 -14.25 16.46 4.87
N SER A 327 -15.24 16.94 5.61
CA SER A 327 -15.00 17.66 6.85
C SER A 327 -14.50 16.70 7.93
N VAL A 328 -13.84 17.23 8.97
CA VAL A 328 -13.40 16.48 10.15
C VAL A 328 -14.55 15.68 10.78
N LEU A 329 -15.78 16.21 10.73
CA LEU A 329 -16.99 15.58 11.25
C LEU A 329 -17.52 14.44 10.38
N THR A 330 -17.26 14.45 9.07
CA THR A 330 -17.65 13.35 8.18
C THR A 330 -16.71 12.17 8.34
N GLY A 331 -15.41 12.41 8.52
CA GLY A 331 -14.47 11.36 8.92
C GLY A 331 -14.88 10.71 10.24
N ALA A 332 -15.38 11.51 11.20
CA ALA A 332 -15.95 11.00 12.44
C ALA A 332 -17.24 10.19 12.23
N LEU A 333 -18.06 10.49 11.21
CA LEU A 333 -19.27 9.73 10.88
C LEU A 333 -18.98 8.43 10.13
N ASP A 334 -17.97 8.40 9.26
CA ASP A 334 -17.44 7.16 8.67
C ASP A 334 -16.89 6.25 9.78
N GLU A 335 -16.13 6.82 10.72
CA GLU A 335 -15.62 6.14 11.94
C GLU A 335 -16.78 5.64 12.86
N ILE A 336 -17.92 6.35 12.90
CA ILE A 336 -19.13 5.92 13.63
C ILE A 336 -19.87 4.78 12.91
N MET A 337 -19.92 4.80 11.57
CA MET A 337 -20.54 3.74 10.79
C MET A 337 -19.67 2.48 10.72
N GLU A 338 -18.34 2.63 10.74
CA GLU A 338 -17.36 1.55 10.79
C GLU A 338 -17.06 1.07 12.23
N GLN A 339 -17.61 1.73 13.26
CA GLN A 339 -17.35 1.49 14.70
C GLN A 339 -15.87 1.51 15.11
N GLU A 340 -15.02 2.23 14.36
CA GLU A 340 -13.58 2.26 14.54
C GLU A 340 -13.07 3.70 14.38
N ASN A 341 -12.09 4.11 15.20
CA ASN A 341 -11.41 5.39 15.06
C ASN A 341 -10.47 5.38 13.83
N TYR A 342 -9.82 6.52 13.50
CA TYR A 342 -8.83 6.61 12.40
C TYR A 342 -7.71 5.54 12.44
N PHE A 343 -7.50 4.89 13.60
CA PHE A 343 -6.53 3.83 13.85
C PHE A 343 -7.15 2.43 14.00
N GLY A 344 -8.46 2.25 13.86
CA GLY A 344 -9.13 0.95 13.97
C GLY A 344 -9.66 0.59 15.38
N GLU A 345 -9.65 1.51 16.34
CA GLU A 345 -10.05 1.21 17.73
C GLU A 345 -11.50 1.67 18.02
N PRO A 346 -12.32 0.88 18.73
CA PRO A 346 -13.71 1.24 19.02
C PRO A 346 -13.84 2.37 20.05
N PHE A 347 -14.86 3.22 19.90
CA PHE A 347 -15.17 4.30 20.84
C PHE A 347 -16.16 3.84 21.92
N GLU A 348 -15.79 3.97 23.21
CA GLU A 348 -16.62 3.48 24.32
C GLU A 348 -17.35 4.58 25.13
N THR A 349 -16.96 5.88 25.08
CA THR A 349 -17.63 6.94 25.89
C THR A 349 -17.80 8.34 25.26
N PRO A 350 -18.82 9.13 25.66
CA PRO A 350 -18.98 10.54 25.27
C PRO A 350 -17.83 11.49 25.68
N ALA A 351 -17.05 11.12 26.70
CA ALA A 351 -15.86 11.88 27.12
C ALA A 351 -14.72 11.72 26.11
N ASP A 352 -14.63 10.57 25.44
CA ASP A 352 -13.68 10.33 24.35
C ASP A 352 -14.06 11.11 23.11
N TRP A 353 -15.35 11.36 22.88
CA TRP A 353 -15.85 12.28 21.86
C TRP A 353 -15.39 13.72 22.08
N GLY A 354 -15.43 14.18 23.34
CA GLY A 354 -14.93 15.51 23.73
C GLY A 354 -13.41 15.66 23.54
N ARG A 355 -12.63 14.62 23.86
CA ARG A 355 -11.18 14.59 23.62
C ARG A 355 -10.81 14.46 22.14
N PHE A 356 -11.59 13.70 21.38
CA PHE A 356 -11.42 13.50 19.93
C PHE A 356 -11.67 14.79 19.14
N VAL A 357 -12.76 15.51 19.45
CA VAL A 357 -13.05 16.82 18.85
C VAL A 357 -12.02 17.86 19.31
N ALA A 358 -11.58 17.84 20.57
CA ALA A 358 -10.49 18.72 21.03
C ALA A 358 -9.17 18.42 20.32
N GLY A 359 -8.81 17.15 20.12
CA GLY A 359 -7.61 16.72 19.41
C GLY A 359 -7.62 17.09 17.92
N LYS A 360 -8.75 16.90 17.22
CA LYS A 360 -8.88 17.23 15.79
C LYS A 360 -9.15 18.72 15.51
N THR A 361 -9.23 19.57 16.54
CA THR A 361 -9.38 21.03 16.38
C THR A 361 -8.09 21.80 16.70
N LEU A 362 -7.01 21.12 17.12
CA LEU A 362 -5.70 21.76 17.24
C LEU A 362 -5.14 22.11 15.84
N PRO A 363 -4.32 23.16 15.69
CA PRO A 363 -3.56 23.43 14.46
C PRO A 363 -2.77 22.19 14.01
N VAL A 364 -2.61 21.94 12.70
CA VAL A 364 -1.94 20.73 12.16
C VAL A 364 -0.56 20.49 12.80
N TRP A 365 0.22 21.57 12.97
CA TRP A 365 1.54 21.51 13.61
C TRP A 365 1.51 21.19 15.11
N ILE A 366 0.38 21.39 15.79
CA ILE A 366 0.14 20.95 17.18
C ILE A 366 -0.45 19.53 17.20
N GLN A 367 -1.29 19.17 16.23
CA GLN A 367 -1.80 17.80 16.10
C GLN A 367 -0.67 16.80 15.92
N SER A 368 0.30 17.13 15.06
CA SER A 368 1.52 16.32 14.90
C SER A 368 2.36 16.22 16.19
N GLN A 369 2.27 17.20 17.09
CA GLN A 369 2.96 17.17 18.40
C GLN A 369 2.23 16.38 19.48
N VAL A 370 0.90 16.29 19.42
CA VAL A 370 0.06 15.67 20.47
C VAL A 370 -0.28 14.22 20.15
N VAL A 371 -0.41 13.87 18.87
CA VAL A 371 -0.78 12.52 18.42
C VAL A 371 0.44 11.61 18.24
N GLU A 372 1.61 12.14 17.88
CA GLU A 372 2.83 11.35 17.67
C GLU A 372 3.73 11.45 18.93
N ARG A 373 3.87 10.34 19.68
CA ARG A 373 4.65 10.25 20.93
C ARG A 373 6.18 10.41 20.75
N GLU A 374 6.67 10.46 19.52
CA GLU A 374 8.08 10.67 19.21
C GLU A 374 8.29 12.12 18.75
N GLY A 375 9.09 12.87 19.49
CA GLY A 375 9.24 14.32 19.34
C GLY A 375 9.55 14.77 17.91
N VAL A 376 8.78 15.76 17.45
CA VAL A 376 8.87 16.30 16.09
C VAL A 376 10.18 17.08 15.88
N SER A 377 10.87 16.84 14.75
CA SER A 377 11.98 17.69 14.34
C SER A 377 11.48 19.10 13.96
N GLY A 378 12.13 20.17 14.42
CA GLY A 378 11.71 21.56 14.15
C GLY A 378 11.55 21.91 12.66
N LYS A 379 12.15 21.11 11.76
CA LYS A 379 12.00 21.23 10.31
C LYS A 379 10.60 20.81 9.81
N ALA A 380 9.99 19.78 10.41
CA ALA A 380 8.65 19.34 10.06
C ALA A 380 7.60 20.41 10.39
N ALA A 381 7.66 20.96 11.61
CA ALA A 381 6.79 22.06 12.02
C ALA A 381 6.96 23.29 11.10
N ALA A 382 8.19 23.66 10.75
CA ALA A 382 8.45 24.79 9.84
C ALA A 382 7.85 24.57 8.44
N ALA A 383 7.92 23.34 7.91
CA ALA A 383 7.36 23.04 6.60
C ALA A 383 5.83 23.01 6.61
N GLU A 384 5.21 22.45 7.66
CA GLU A 384 3.76 22.48 7.84
C GLU A 384 3.25 23.92 7.97
N ILE A 385 3.98 24.77 8.71
CA ILE A 385 3.70 26.21 8.79
C ILE A 385 3.75 26.86 7.41
N LEU A 386 4.67 26.44 6.53
CA LEU A 386 4.73 26.88 5.13
C LEU A 386 3.72 26.18 4.22
N GLY A 387 2.86 25.29 4.74
CA GLY A 387 1.86 24.58 3.95
C GLY A 387 2.33 23.40 3.15
N LEU A 388 3.55 22.94 3.39
CA LEU A 388 4.01 21.69 2.84
C LEU A 388 3.33 20.56 3.63
N ARG A 389 2.81 19.58 2.89
CA ARG A 389 2.27 18.37 3.49
C ARG A 389 3.42 17.61 4.11
N THR A 390 3.37 17.34 5.41
CA THR A 390 4.27 16.35 6.01
C THR A 390 3.53 15.08 6.37
N PHE A 391 4.20 13.96 6.22
CA PHE A 391 3.68 12.66 6.63
C PHE A 391 4.86 11.74 6.98
N PRO A 392 4.69 10.84 7.96
CA PRO A 392 5.72 9.86 8.28
C PRO A 392 5.97 8.96 7.08
N ARG A 393 7.19 8.46 6.96
CA ARG A 393 7.51 7.43 5.97
C ARG A 393 6.76 6.15 6.32
N SER A 394 6.38 5.36 5.31
CA SER A 394 5.79 4.05 5.58
C SER A 394 6.88 3.10 6.08
N GLU A 395 6.53 2.17 6.96
CA GLU A 395 7.46 1.15 7.45
C GLU A 395 8.04 0.34 6.28
N TRP A 396 7.23 0.05 5.24
CA TRP A 396 7.70 -0.53 3.98
C TRP A 396 8.84 0.26 3.33
N GLU A 397 8.75 1.58 3.32
CA GLU A 397 9.78 2.43 2.74
C GLU A 397 11.04 2.52 3.61
N VAL A 398 10.89 2.43 4.93
CA VAL A 398 12.03 2.34 5.85
C VAL A 398 12.76 1.01 5.62
N ALA A 399 12.02 -0.09 5.49
CA ALA A 399 12.59 -1.40 5.18
C ALA A 399 13.32 -1.40 3.82
N ASP A 400 12.71 -0.84 2.77
CA ASP A 400 13.35 -0.73 1.45
C ASP A 400 14.63 0.12 1.46
N GLU A 401 14.66 1.19 2.27
CA GLU A 401 15.88 1.98 2.41
C GLU A 401 16.97 1.22 3.18
N LEU A 402 16.63 0.54 4.27
CA LEU A 402 17.58 -0.29 5.01
C LEU A 402 18.17 -1.36 4.09
N ARG A 403 17.32 -2.08 3.36
CA ARG A 403 17.69 -3.05 2.33
C ARG A 403 18.65 -2.47 1.30
N ASN A 404 18.32 -1.32 0.71
CA ASN A 404 19.19 -0.66 -0.26
C ASN A 404 20.50 -0.19 0.35
N ARG A 405 20.48 0.34 1.58
CA ARG A 405 21.67 0.82 2.29
C ARG A 405 22.64 -0.33 2.58
N TYR A 406 22.14 -1.42 3.14
CA TYR A 406 22.95 -2.61 3.44
C TYR A 406 23.44 -3.28 2.15
N SER A 407 22.56 -3.41 1.14
CA SER A 407 22.96 -3.94 -0.17
C SER A 407 24.07 -3.10 -0.82
N GLN A 408 23.93 -1.77 -0.80
CA GLN A 408 24.95 -0.88 -1.35
C GLN A 408 26.27 -0.97 -0.57
N ALA A 409 26.21 -1.09 0.76
CA ALA A 409 27.38 -1.20 1.62
C ALA A 409 28.12 -2.54 1.45
N GLU A 410 27.40 -3.65 1.31
CA GLU A 410 27.97 -5.00 1.27
C GLU A 410 28.25 -5.52 -0.14
N HIS A 411 27.47 -5.06 -1.12
CA HIS A 411 27.51 -5.57 -2.48
C HIS A 411 27.75 -4.48 -3.54
N GLY A 412 27.76 -3.19 -3.16
CA GLY A 412 28.03 -2.10 -4.09
C GLY A 412 26.92 -1.84 -5.12
N MET A 413 25.74 -2.42 -4.91
CA MET A 413 24.58 -2.34 -5.81
C MET A 413 23.29 -2.19 -5.02
N SER A 414 22.23 -1.71 -5.67
CA SER A 414 20.90 -1.61 -5.05
C SER A 414 20.35 -2.99 -4.67
N TYR A 415 19.43 -3.02 -3.71
CA TYR A 415 18.78 -4.25 -3.29
C TYR A 415 18.06 -4.93 -4.46
N GLU A 416 17.43 -4.15 -5.34
CA GLU A 416 16.77 -4.69 -6.54
C GLU A 416 17.78 -5.32 -7.53
N GLU A 417 18.92 -4.65 -7.77
CA GLU A 417 20.00 -5.20 -8.60
C GLU A 417 20.62 -6.45 -7.98
N LEU A 418 20.73 -6.51 -6.65
CA LEU A 418 21.18 -7.69 -5.93
C LEU A 418 20.28 -8.89 -6.23
N GLY A 419 18.96 -8.67 -6.23
CA GLY A 419 17.96 -9.66 -6.62
C GLY A 419 18.09 -10.11 -8.08
N LYS A 420 18.45 -9.20 -8.99
CA LYS A 420 18.58 -9.50 -10.42
C LYS A 420 19.95 -10.07 -10.82
N THR A 421 20.92 -10.11 -9.90
CA THR A 421 22.29 -10.54 -10.20
C THR A 421 22.36 -12.06 -10.35
N GLU A 422 22.76 -12.51 -11.55
CA GLU A 422 22.90 -13.93 -11.89
C GLU A 422 23.83 -14.66 -10.89
N GLY A 423 23.34 -15.75 -10.31
CA GLY A 423 24.07 -16.56 -9.33
C GLY A 423 23.99 -16.09 -7.87
N LYS A 424 23.55 -14.84 -7.60
CA LYS A 424 23.30 -14.31 -6.24
C LYS A 424 21.81 -14.25 -5.92
N GLY A 425 21.01 -13.63 -6.80
CA GLY A 425 19.54 -13.61 -6.74
C GLY A 425 18.92 -13.06 -5.44
N LYS A 426 17.61 -13.25 -5.28
CA LYS A 426 16.84 -13.07 -4.03
C LYS A 426 17.38 -13.87 -2.85
N LEU A 427 18.23 -14.87 -3.08
CA LEU A 427 18.96 -15.54 -2.01
C LEU A 427 19.95 -14.60 -1.30
N ALA A 428 20.68 -13.76 -2.04
CA ALA A 428 21.54 -12.76 -1.43
C ALA A 428 20.70 -11.69 -0.70
N GLN A 429 19.51 -11.37 -1.21
CA GLN A 429 18.54 -10.52 -0.53
C GLN A 429 18.05 -11.15 0.79
N GLU A 430 17.67 -12.43 0.80
CA GLU A 430 17.26 -13.15 2.01
C GLU A 430 18.40 -13.26 3.03
N GLN A 431 19.63 -13.46 2.56
CA GLN A 431 20.82 -13.46 3.43
C GLN A 431 21.08 -12.09 4.04
N LEU A 432 20.90 -11.02 3.25
CA LEU A 432 20.98 -9.65 3.72
C LEU A 432 19.89 -9.39 4.77
N ASP A 433 18.63 -9.71 4.47
CA ASP A 433 17.49 -9.57 5.38
C ASP A 433 17.70 -10.36 6.68
N ALA A 434 18.25 -11.57 6.61
CA ALA A 434 18.54 -12.41 7.78
C ALA A 434 19.78 -11.93 8.57
N ALA A 435 20.75 -11.29 7.91
CA ALA A 435 21.94 -10.75 8.56
C ALA A 435 21.67 -9.45 9.32
N HIS A 436 20.59 -8.73 8.96
CA HIS A 436 20.23 -7.43 9.49
C HIS A 436 18.84 -7.46 10.16
N PRO A 437 18.78 -7.75 11.48
CA PRO A 437 17.51 -7.91 12.20
C PRO A 437 16.58 -6.69 12.17
N ASP A 438 17.11 -5.50 11.99
CA ASP A 438 16.36 -4.24 11.88
C ASP A 438 15.51 -4.17 10.59
N ILE A 439 15.93 -4.84 9.52
CA ILE A 439 15.09 -5.04 8.32
C ILE A 439 13.86 -5.87 8.71
N GLY A 440 14.08 -7.01 9.38
CA GLY A 440 13.02 -7.90 9.83
C GLY A 440 12.02 -7.22 10.76
N GLU A 441 12.50 -6.49 11.76
CA GLU A 441 11.64 -5.74 12.71
C GLU A 441 10.79 -4.68 11.99
N THR A 442 11.36 -4.00 11.01
CA THR A 442 10.65 -2.97 10.23
C THR A 442 9.61 -3.58 9.29
N LEU A 443 9.93 -4.72 8.65
CA LEU A 443 8.97 -5.47 7.84
C LEU A 443 7.81 -6.00 8.68
N GLU A 444 8.07 -6.48 9.89
CA GLU A 444 7.02 -6.95 10.79
C GLU A 444 6.07 -5.81 11.19
N ARG A 445 6.62 -4.63 11.54
CA ARG A 445 5.81 -3.43 11.78
C ARG A 445 5.00 -3.01 10.55
N ALA A 446 5.59 -3.14 9.36
CA ALA A 446 4.90 -2.85 8.10
C ALA A 446 3.74 -3.82 7.85
N HIS A 447 3.96 -5.11 8.09
CA HIS A 447 2.95 -6.15 7.99
C HIS A 447 1.82 -5.94 9.00
N GLU A 448 2.13 -5.68 10.26
CA GLU A 448 1.12 -5.43 11.29
C GLU A 448 0.23 -4.24 10.92
N LYS A 449 0.83 -3.15 10.45
CA LYS A 449 0.08 -1.99 9.97
C LYS A 449 -0.81 -2.34 8.77
N GLN A 450 -0.35 -3.20 7.87
CA GLN A 450 -1.12 -3.67 6.72
C GLN A 450 -2.28 -4.58 7.14
N ARG A 451 -2.14 -5.41 8.20
CA ARG A 451 -3.24 -6.21 8.75
C ARG A 451 -4.40 -5.33 9.22
N VAL A 452 -4.08 -4.22 9.87
CA VAL A 452 -5.09 -3.29 10.39
C VAL A 452 -5.66 -2.42 9.26
N SER A 453 -4.80 -1.82 8.44
CA SER A 453 -5.16 -0.69 7.56
C SER A 453 -5.06 -0.95 6.05
N GLY A 454 -4.67 -2.15 5.61
CA GLY A 454 -4.60 -2.53 4.19
C GLY A 454 -5.98 -2.66 3.52
N SER A 455 -6.01 -2.75 2.19
CA SER A 455 -7.23 -3.13 1.47
C SER A 455 -7.63 -4.57 1.81
N ASP A 456 -8.90 -4.94 1.62
CA ASP A 456 -9.37 -6.30 1.90
C ASP A 456 -8.57 -7.34 1.10
N GLU A 457 -8.25 -7.03 -0.16
CA GLU A 457 -7.37 -7.84 -1.00
C GLU A 457 -5.96 -8.00 -0.40
N GLN A 458 -5.38 -6.93 0.12
CA GLN A 458 -4.07 -6.97 0.77
C GLN A 458 -4.09 -7.80 2.06
N LYS A 459 -5.21 -7.76 2.80
CA LYS A 459 -5.42 -8.57 4.00
C LYS A 459 -5.55 -10.05 3.65
N ILE A 460 -6.38 -10.38 2.64
CA ILE A 460 -6.57 -11.76 2.15
C ILE A 460 -5.27 -12.34 1.60
N GLY A 461 -4.55 -11.59 0.76
CA GLY A 461 -3.25 -12.03 0.23
C GLY A 461 -2.22 -12.27 1.34
N ARG A 462 -2.26 -11.48 2.42
CA ARG A 462 -1.40 -11.72 3.57
C ARG A 462 -1.84 -12.94 4.40
N GLU A 463 -3.14 -13.09 4.62
CA GLU A 463 -3.71 -14.26 5.31
C GLU A 463 -3.30 -15.56 4.61
N TYR A 464 -3.37 -15.58 3.27
CA TYR A 464 -2.90 -16.71 2.45
C TYR A 464 -1.43 -17.07 2.73
N LEU A 465 -0.53 -16.08 2.72
CA LEU A 465 0.90 -16.29 2.98
C LEU A 465 1.17 -16.71 4.44
N ASP A 466 0.42 -16.17 5.39
CA ASP A 466 0.52 -16.55 6.81
C ASP A 466 0.07 -18.00 7.02
N GLU A 467 -1.00 -18.46 6.37
CA GLU A 467 -1.47 -19.85 6.44
C GLU A 467 -0.44 -20.83 5.84
N LEU A 468 0.17 -20.49 4.69
CA LEU A 468 1.27 -21.29 4.13
C LEU A 468 2.47 -21.37 5.09
N THR A 469 2.85 -20.22 5.66
CA THR A 469 3.96 -20.15 6.63
C THR A 469 3.65 -20.95 7.88
N ARG A 470 2.40 -20.91 8.38
CA ARG A 470 1.96 -21.69 9.53
C ARG A 470 2.00 -23.18 9.23
N ALA A 471 1.48 -23.62 8.09
CA ALA A 471 1.52 -25.02 7.67
C ALA A 471 2.97 -25.55 7.60
N ARG A 472 3.89 -24.73 7.06
CA ARG A 472 5.33 -25.06 7.05
C ARG A 472 5.93 -25.11 8.46
N SER A 473 5.58 -24.16 9.33
CA SER A 473 6.10 -24.13 10.71
C SER A 473 5.68 -25.38 11.49
N VAL A 474 4.43 -25.86 11.31
CA VAL A 474 3.96 -27.12 11.91
C VAL A 474 4.77 -28.32 11.40
N TYR A 475 5.05 -28.37 10.10
CA TYR A 475 5.92 -29.41 9.52
C TYR A 475 7.33 -29.38 10.13
N GLU A 476 7.95 -28.20 10.20
CA GLU A 476 9.29 -28.05 10.77
C GLU A 476 9.31 -28.44 12.27
N GLU A 477 8.31 -28.01 13.03
CA GLU A 477 8.18 -28.39 14.44
C GLU A 477 8.04 -29.90 14.62
N ASP A 478 7.23 -30.56 13.80
CA ASP A 478 7.06 -32.02 13.81
C ASP A 478 8.37 -32.76 13.55
N LEU A 479 9.18 -32.27 12.60
CA LEU A 479 10.50 -32.85 12.33
C LEU A 479 11.47 -32.63 13.50
N TRP A 480 11.46 -31.45 14.13
CA TRP A 480 12.30 -31.18 15.30
C TRP A 480 11.87 -31.97 16.53
N GLN A 481 10.57 -32.19 16.72
CA GLN A 481 10.07 -33.10 17.75
C GLN A 481 10.55 -34.53 17.51
N ALA A 482 10.48 -35.01 16.27
CA ALA A 482 10.97 -36.33 15.89
C ALA A 482 12.50 -36.47 16.07
N GLN A 483 13.27 -35.42 15.74
CA GLN A 483 14.71 -35.34 15.99
C GLN A 483 15.02 -35.48 17.47
N ARG A 484 14.33 -34.72 18.34
CA ARG A 484 14.52 -34.80 19.80
C ARG A 484 14.23 -36.21 20.31
N GLY A 485 13.16 -36.84 19.81
CA GLY A 485 12.84 -38.22 20.15
C GLY A 485 13.89 -39.23 19.70
N PHE A 486 14.59 -38.96 18.59
CA PHE A 486 15.73 -39.79 18.18
C PHE A 486 16.94 -39.57 19.09
N ASP A 487 17.25 -38.31 19.42
CA ASP A 487 18.40 -37.94 20.23
C ASP A 487 18.29 -38.45 21.68
N ASP A 488 17.08 -38.51 22.23
CA ASP A 488 16.81 -39.06 23.58
C ASP A 488 16.59 -40.58 23.61
N GLY A 489 16.56 -41.23 22.43
CA GLY A 489 16.38 -42.67 22.28
C GLY A 489 14.93 -43.17 22.42
N SER A 490 13.95 -42.27 22.52
CA SER A 490 12.52 -42.63 22.53
C SER A 490 11.98 -43.03 21.15
N MET A 491 12.68 -42.65 20.07
CA MET A 491 12.38 -42.99 18.68
C MET A 491 13.59 -43.60 18.00
N THR A 492 13.35 -44.60 17.14
CA THR A 492 14.37 -45.11 16.23
C THR A 492 14.49 -44.21 15.00
N GLY A 493 15.55 -44.37 14.20
CA GLY A 493 15.63 -43.66 12.91
C GLY A 493 14.55 -44.12 11.93
N TYR A 494 14.06 -45.36 12.05
CA TYR A 494 12.87 -45.82 11.33
C TYR A 494 11.62 -45.01 11.72
N ASP A 495 11.39 -44.80 13.02
CA ASP A 495 10.26 -44.00 13.50
C ASP A 495 10.36 -42.54 13.04
N PHE A 496 11.57 -41.96 13.05
CA PHE A 496 11.81 -40.63 12.50
C PHE A 496 11.45 -40.54 11.02
N LYS A 497 11.87 -41.52 10.21
CA LYS A 497 11.54 -41.56 8.77
C LYS A 497 10.04 -41.62 8.54
N GLU A 498 9.32 -42.47 9.27
CA GLU A 498 7.85 -42.56 9.17
C GLU A 498 7.19 -41.24 9.61
N ARG A 499 7.66 -40.63 10.71
CA ARG A 499 7.15 -39.33 11.16
C ARG A 499 7.40 -38.22 10.14
N ALA A 500 8.59 -38.17 9.54
CA ALA A 500 8.92 -37.21 8.49
C ALA A 500 8.06 -37.39 7.23
N LYS A 501 7.76 -38.64 6.87
CA LYS A 501 6.82 -38.97 5.79
C LYS A 501 5.41 -38.47 6.11
N THR A 502 4.90 -38.73 7.32
CA THR A 502 3.57 -38.25 7.74
C THR A 502 3.50 -36.72 7.78
N ALA A 503 4.49 -36.07 8.38
CA ALA A 503 4.56 -34.61 8.46
C ALA A 503 4.59 -33.97 7.05
N GLY A 504 5.36 -34.57 6.14
CA GLY A 504 5.40 -34.13 4.74
C GLY A 504 4.05 -34.29 4.04
N ALA A 505 3.39 -35.43 4.19
CA ALA A 505 2.07 -35.66 3.61
C ALA A 505 1.03 -34.66 4.15
N GLN A 506 1.10 -34.33 5.45
CA GLN A 506 0.25 -33.33 6.08
C GLN A 506 0.53 -31.91 5.55
N LEU A 507 1.80 -31.54 5.34
CA LEU A 507 2.15 -30.28 4.70
C LEU A 507 1.55 -30.17 3.30
N GLY A 508 1.69 -31.22 2.48
CA GLY A 508 1.10 -31.27 1.14
C GLY A 508 -0.41 -31.10 1.17
N ALA A 509 -1.10 -31.83 2.05
CA ALA A 509 -2.56 -31.72 2.21
C ALA A 509 -3.00 -30.33 2.69
N ASN A 510 -2.26 -29.71 3.61
CA ASN A 510 -2.54 -28.35 4.07
C ASN A 510 -2.36 -27.33 2.94
N TYR A 511 -1.30 -27.46 2.13
CA TYR A 511 -1.10 -26.58 0.98
C TYR A 511 -2.21 -26.75 -0.05
N ASP A 512 -2.59 -27.98 -0.37
CA ASP A 512 -3.69 -28.25 -1.30
C ASP A 512 -5.01 -27.67 -0.79
N PHE A 513 -5.29 -27.80 0.51
CA PHE A 513 -6.47 -27.20 1.15
C PHE A 513 -6.45 -25.66 1.05
N ILE A 514 -5.32 -25.02 1.36
CA ILE A 514 -5.16 -23.56 1.27
C ILE A 514 -5.29 -23.10 -0.18
N MET A 515 -4.71 -23.80 -1.15
CA MET A 515 -4.78 -23.43 -2.57
C MET A 515 -6.17 -23.63 -3.18
N GLN A 516 -6.98 -24.54 -2.63
CA GLN A 516 -8.35 -24.78 -3.08
C GLN A 516 -9.39 -23.91 -2.38
N ASP A 517 -9.01 -23.18 -1.34
CA ASP A 517 -9.93 -22.29 -0.62
C ASP A 517 -10.35 -21.13 -1.52
N PRO A 518 -11.65 -20.99 -1.86
CA PRO A 518 -12.14 -19.92 -2.72
C PRO A 518 -11.83 -18.52 -2.20
N ARG A 519 -11.61 -18.36 -0.89
CA ARG A 519 -11.25 -17.08 -0.28
C ARG A 519 -9.91 -16.54 -0.79
N TYR A 520 -9.00 -17.42 -1.21
CA TYR A 520 -7.67 -17.04 -1.68
C TYR A 520 -7.54 -17.04 -3.21
N ALA A 521 -8.61 -17.32 -3.96
CA ALA A 521 -8.56 -17.44 -5.43
C ALA A 521 -7.95 -16.20 -6.10
N ASP A 522 -8.42 -15.00 -5.75
CA ASP A 522 -7.94 -13.73 -6.31
C ASP A 522 -6.48 -13.43 -5.93
N ALA A 523 -6.10 -13.79 -4.69
CA ALA A 523 -4.72 -13.64 -4.23
C ALA A 523 -3.78 -14.59 -4.99
N ILE A 524 -4.21 -15.84 -5.21
CA ILE A 524 -3.46 -16.84 -5.97
C ILE A 524 -3.32 -16.40 -7.43
N GLU A 525 -4.39 -15.91 -8.07
CA GLU A 525 -4.37 -15.43 -9.45
C GLU A 525 -3.38 -14.26 -9.62
N ARG A 526 -3.38 -13.29 -8.70
CA ARG A 526 -2.39 -12.20 -8.74
C ARG A 526 -0.96 -12.70 -8.54
N ILE A 527 -0.73 -13.59 -7.58
CA ILE A 527 0.60 -14.19 -7.38
C ILE A 527 1.06 -14.90 -8.65
N GLN A 528 0.14 -15.54 -9.38
CA GLN A 528 0.41 -16.21 -10.66
C GLN A 528 0.54 -15.24 -11.86
N GLY A 529 -0.08 -14.05 -11.78
CA GLY A 529 -0.09 -13.04 -12.83
C GLY A 529 1.18 -12.17 -12.90
N TYR A 530 2.02 -12.17 -11.85
CA TYR A 530 3.35 -11.55 -11.93
C TYR A 530 4.21 -12.27 -12.97
N GLU A 531 4.97 -11.49 -13.76
CA GLU A 531 5.88 -12.09 -14.74
C GLU A 531 6.76 -13.15 -14.06
N PRO A 532 6.79 -14.38 -14.60
CA PRO A 532 7.55 -15.46 -14.01
C PRO A 532 9.03 -15.08 -13.99
N THR A 533 9.53 -14.79 -12.80
CA THR A 533 10.96 -14.67 -12.53
C THR A 533 11.47 -16.04 -12.14
N VAL A 534 12.78 -16.26 -12.25
CA VAL A 534 13.43 -17.47 -11.70
C VAL A 534 13.08 -17.69 -10.22
N GLU A 535 12.63 -16.65 -9.52
CA GLU A 535 12.41 -16.59 -8.09
C GLU A 535 10.94 -16.85 -7.71
N THR A 536 9.97 -16.20 -8.36
CA THR A 536 8.55 -16.52 -8.16
C THR A 536 8.25 -17.94 -8.62
N ASP A 537 8.82 -18.34 -9.75
CA ASP A 537 8.78 -19.73 -10.19
C ASP A 537 9.67 -20.63 -9.34
N GLY A 538 10.78 -20.11 -8.81
CA GLY A 538 11.69 -20.84 -7.93
C GLY A 538 11.05 -21.26 -6.61
N ASP A 539 10.36 -20.34 -5.94
CA ASP A 539 9.64 -20.60 -4.69
C ASP A 539 8.45 -21.54 -4.92
N ARG A 540 7.72 -21.35 -6.04
CA ARG A 540 6.64 -22.25 -6.47
C ARG A 540 7.17 -23.65 -6.76
N ALA A 541 8.27 -23.74 -7.49
CA ALA A 541 8.95 -24.99 -7.81
C ALA A 541 9.51 -25.63 -6.54
N TYR A 542 10.04 -24.86 -5.59
CA TYR A 542 10.50 -25.37 -4.30
C TYR A 542 9.35 -26.01 -3.52
N ASN A 543 8.21 -25.31 -3.39
CA ASN A 543 7.03 -25.85 -2.73
C ASN A 543 6.51 -27.11 -3.44
N GLU A 544 6.42 -27.10 -4.78
CA GLU A 544 6.06 -28.29 -5.58
C GLU A 544 7.06 -29.44 -5.35
N PHE A 545 8.36 -29.14 -5.27
CA PHE A 545 9.39 -30.14 -5.04
C PHE A 545 9.26 -30.76 -3.64
N ILE A 546 9.05 -29.93 -2.62
CA ILE A 546 8.83 -30.41 -1.26
C ILE A 546 7.60 -31.32 -1.24
N THR A 547 6.45 -30.87 -1.74
CA THR A 547 5.20 -31.63 -1.64
C THR A 547 5.19 -32.90 -2.50
N ARG A 548 5.62 -32.82 -3.77
CA ARG A 548 5.50 -33.92 -4.74
C ARG A 548 6.68 -34.89 -4.74
N ILE A 549 7.84 -34.49 -4.21
CA ILE A 549 9.08 -35.27 -4.31
C ILE A 549 9.68 -35.58 -2.93
N VAL A 550 9.84 -34.59 -2.04
CA VAL A 550 10.47 -34.83 -0.72
C VAL A 550 9.51 -35.49 0.25
N ALA A 551 8.28 -34.97 0.30
CA ALA A 551 7.22 -35.32 1.24
C ALA A 551 6.22 -36.35 0.70
N ALA A 552 6.41 -36.82 -0.53
CA ALA A 552 5.49 -37.72 -1.19
C ALA A 552 5.40 -39.09 -0.48
N SER A 553 4.22 -39.39 0.05
CA SER A 553 3.97 -40.61 0.82
C SER A 553 3.93 -41.89 -0.03
N ASP A 554 3.77 -41.75 -1.35
CA ASP A 554 3.56 -42.85 -2.30
C ASP A 554 4.85 -43.36 -2.98
N LEU A 555 5.99 -42.74 -2.67
CA LEU A 555 7.33 -43.16 -3.12
C LEU A 555 7.86 -44.40 -2.39
N GLU A 556 7.19 -44.84 -1.34
CA GLU A 556 7.46 -46.12 -0.68
C GLU A 556 6.28 -47.07 -0.91
N ASP A 557 6.56 -48.34 -1.18
CA ASP A 557 5.52 -49.38 -1.17
C ASP A 557 5.14 -49.79 0.26
N ASP A 558 4.11 -50.63 0.39
CA ASP A 558 3.61 -51.08 1.70
C ASP A 558 4.62 -51.96 2.46
N PHE A 559 5.68 -52.40 1.78
CA PHE A 559 6.78 -53.17 2.35
C PHE A 559 8.00 -52.29 2.70
N GLY A 560 7.89 -50.97 2.55
CA GLY A 560 8.95 -50.00 2.82
C GLY A 560 10.06 -49.99 1.77
N ASN A 561 9.85 -50.60 0.59
CA ASN A 561 10.76 -50.42 -0.53
C ASN A 561 10.51 -49.07 -1.18
N PHE A 562 11.57 -48.29 -1.31
CA PHE A 562 11.53 -47.02 -2.03
C PHE A 562 11.53 -47.26 -3.55
N LYS A 563 10.60 -46.59 -4.26
CA LYS A 563 10.43 -46.65 -5.72
C LYS A 563 11.36 -45.63 -6.39
N TYR A 564 12.60 -46.03 -6.68
CA TYR A 564 13.60 -45.13 -7.25
C TYR A 564 13.27 -44.70 -8.67
N SER A 565 12.72 -45.60 -9.47
CA SER A 565 12.25 -45.31 -10.83
C SER A 565 11.23 -44.18 -10.84
N GLU A 566 10.19 -44.28 -10.01
CA GLU A 566 9.15 -43.24 -9.85
C GLU A 566 9.73 -41.92 -9.34
N TYR A 567 10.59 -41.97 -8.32
CA TYR A 567 11.28 -40.78 -7.80
C TYR A 567 12.09 -40.06 -8.89
N ARG A 568 12.84 -40.83 -9.70
CA ARG A 568 13.62 -40.29 -10.83
C ARG A 568 12.71 -39.72 -11.91
N GLN A 569 11.62 -40.41 -12.24
CA GLN A 569 10.64 -39.92 -13.19
C GLN A 569 10.06 -38.58 -12.74
N ARG A 570 9.67 -38.43 -11.47
CA ARG A 570 9.18 -37.15 -10.94
C ARG A 570 10.24 -36.05 -10.99
N ILE A 571 11.49 -36.35 -10.68
CA ILE A 571 12.59 -35.39 -10.84
C ILE A 571 12.78 -34.98 -12.30
N ASP A 572 12.72 -35.92 -13.23
CA ASP A 572 12.89 -35.64 -14.66
C ASP A 572 11.69 -34.85 -15.21
N GLU A 573 10.47 -35.17 -14.78
CA GLU A 573 9.27 -34.38 -15.08
C GLU A 573 9.36 -32.98 -14.49
N PHE A 574 9.84 -32.86 -13.25
CA PHE A 574 10.09 -31.59 -12.60
C PHE A 574 11.12 -30.76 -13.37
N LYS A 575 12.25 -31.35 -13.78
CA LYS A 575 13.28 -30.70 -14.60
C LYS A 575 12.86 -30.41 -16.05
N LYS A 576 11.84 -31.10 -16.57
CA LYS A 576 11.24 -30.78 -17.88
C LYS A 576 10.28 -29.60 -17.76
N ARG A 577 9.53 -29.55 -16.65
CA ARG A 577 8.58 -28.47 -16.35
C ARG A 577 9.30 -27.17 -15.99
N TRP A 578 10.35 -27.27 -15.18
CA TRP A 578 11.11 -26.15 -14.66
C TRP A 578 12.46 -26.01 -15.36
N THR A 579 12.91 -24.78 -15.58
CA THR A 579 14.20 -24.53 -16.23
C THR A 579 15.36 -25.04 -15.38
N ALA A 580 16.53 -25.28 -16.00
CA ALA A 580 17.74 -25.69 -15.28
C ALA A 580 18.14 -24.70 -14.17
N THR A 581 17.88 -23.41 -14.39
CA THR A 581 18.12 -22.35 -13.41
C THR A 581 17.22 -22.48 -12.18
N ILE A 582 15.93 -22.78 -12.39
CA ILE A 582 14.97 -23.02 -11.30
C ILE A 582 15.33 -24.29 -10.53
N TRP A 583 15.78 -25.34 -11.23
CA TRP A 583 16.28 -26.55 -10.57
C TRP A 583 17.48 -26.25 -9.65
N ASP A 584 18.45 -25.47 -10.13
CA ASP A 584 19.61 -25.06 -9.32
C ASP A 584 19.18 -24.21 -8.11
N TYR A 585 18.19 -23.32 -8.30
CA TYR A 585 17.59 -22.56 -7.21
C TYR A 585 16.98 -23.46 -6.13
N VAL A 586 16.12 -24.41 -6.52
CA VAL A 586 15.50 -25.37 -5.59
C VAL A 586 16.57 -26.17 -4.83
N GLN A 587 17.60 -26.64 -5.53
CA GLN A 587 18.73 -27.38 -4.94
C GLN A 587 19.55 -26.54 -3.95
N LYS A 588 19.73 -25.24 -4.23
CA LYS A 588 20.42 -24.30 -3.32
C LYS A 588 19.56 -24.01 -2.09
N ARG A 589 18.27 -23.71 -2.30
CA ARG A 589 17.30 -23.45 -1.23
C ARG A 589 17.19 -24.62 -0.26
N MET A 590 17.11 -25.86 -0.77
CA MET A 590 17.13 -27.08 0.04
C MET A 590 18.41 -27.28 0.89
N ARG A 591 19.54 -26.72 0.45
CA ARG A 591 20.82 -26.79 1.18
C ARG A 591 20.98 -25.67 2.21
N GLN A 592 20.24 -24.58 2.05
CA GLN A 592 20.34 -23.38 2.87
C GLN A 592 19.24 -23.24 3.91
N ASP A 593 18.19 -24.06 3.81
CA ASP A 593 17.16 -24.12 4.84
C ASP A 593 17.78 -24.64 6.15
N LYS A 594 18.36 -23.71 6.92
CA LYS A 594 19.15 -23.95 8.15
C LYS A 594 18.31 -24.54 9.28
N ASN A 595 16.99 -24.57 9.12
CA ASN A 595 16.04 -25.08 10.11
C ASN A 595 15.66 -26.55 9.90
N GLU A 596 16.28 -27.26 8.94
CA GLU A 596 16.05 -28.69 8.82
C GLU A 596 16.83 -29.48 9.90
N PRO A 597 16.19 -30.46 10.59
CA PRO A 597 16.91 -31.27 11.58
C PRO A 597 18.05 -32.09 10.96
N PRO A 598 19.19 -32.28 11.66
CA PRO A 598 20.34 -33.04 11.15
C PRO A 598 20.00 -34.45 10.66
N LEU A 599 19.06 -35.12 11.31
CA LEU A 599 18.63 -36.47 10.96
C LEU A 599 17.88 -36.53 9.63
N MET A 600 17.21 -35.45 9.23
CA MET A 600 16.60 -35.36 7.90
C MET A 600 17.67 -35.23 6.81
N ALA A 601 18.74 -34.48 7.06
CA ALA A 601 19.89 -34.42 6.15
C ALA A 601 20.58 -35.80 6.02
N GLU A 602 20.75 -36.53 7.13
CA GLU A 602 21.23 -37.92 7.11
C GLU A 602 20.27 -38.86 6.36
N LEU A 603 18.95 -38.67 6.49
CA LEU A 603 17.95 -39.45 5.74
C LEU A 603 18.06 -39.19 4.22
N ARG A 604 18.33 -37.96 3.80
CA ARG A 604 18.58 -37.65 2.37
C ARG A 604 19.85 -38.34 1.86
N ARG A 605 20.93 -38.33 2.66
CA ARG A 605 22.17 -39.08 2.35
C ARG A 605 21.91 -40.58 2.31
N ALA A 606 21.11 -41.10 3.23
CA ALA A 606 20.72 -42.49 3.31
C ALA A 606 20.00 -42.95 2.04
N ARG A 607 19.07 -42.14 1.52
CA ARG A 607 18.39 -42.42 0.25
C ARG A 607 19.43 -42.57 -0.88
N GLU A 608 20.28 -41.57 -1.10
CA GLU A 608 21.28 -41.63 -2.17
C GLU A 608 22.25 -42.83 -2.02
N ALA A 609 22.73 -43.09 -0.80
CA ALA A 609 23.62 -44.23 -0.52
C ALA A 609 22.95 -45.59 -0.73
N LEU A 610 21.64 -45.69 -0.44
CA LEU A 610 20.84 -46.89 -0.64
C LEU A 610 20.30 -47.03 -2.08
N ARG A 611 20.56 -46.08 -2.98
CA ARG A 611 20.12 -46.18 -4.38
C ARG A 611 20.43 -47.53 -5.03
N PRO A 612 21.68 -48.08 -4.95
CA PRO A 612 21.98 -49.40 -5.53
C PRO A 612 21.23 -50.55 -4.86
N TYR A 613 20.83 -50.40 -3.60
CA TYR A 613 20.09 -51.40 -2.83
C TYR A 613 18.63 -51.53 -3.31
N TRP A 614 18.02 -50.40 -3.67
CA TRP A 614 16.64 -50.33 -4.12
C TRP A 614 16.49 -50.57 -5.62
N GLU A 615 17.30 -49.90 -6.45
CA GLU A 615 17.27 -50.02 -7.93
C GLU A 615 17.52 -51.45 -8.42
N PHE A 616 18.25 -52.26 -7.64
CA PHE A 616 18.50 -53.65 -8.02
C PHE A 616 17.23 -54.48 -8.18
N ARG A 617 16.21 -54.24 -7.33
CA ARG A 617 14.92 -54.93 -7.45
C ARG A 617 14.23 -54.56 -8.76
N GLU A 618 14.12 -53.27 -9.03
CA GLU A 618 13.47 -52.74 -10.23
C GLU A 618 14.16 -53.26 -11.49
N ARG A 619 15.50 -53.20 -11.54
CA ARG A 619 16.29 -53.73 -12.66
C ARG A 619 16.10 -55.23 -12.84
N THR A 620 16.14 -56.01 -11.75
CA THR A 620 15.95 -57.48 -11.82
C THR A 620 14.55 -57.85 -12.34
N LEU A 621 13.51 -57.16 -11.86
CA LEU A 621 12.14 -57.38 -12.33
C LEU A 621 11.97 -56.94 -13.79
N ALA A 622 12.60 -55.84 -14.20
CA ALA A 622 12.57 -55.37 -15.59
C ALA A 622 13.28 -56.33 -16.55
N GLU A 623 14.49 -56.78 -16.21
CA GLU A 623 15.25 -57.78 -17.00
C GLU A 623 14.49 -59.11 -17.13
N ALA A 624 13.71 -59.48 -16.12
CA ALA A 624 12.87 -60.67 -16.14
C ALA A 624 11.52 -60.47 -16.85
N GLY A 625 11.17 -59.25 -17.29
CA GLY A 625 9.86 -58.93 -17.85
C GLY A 625 8.71 -59.11 -16.84
N LEU A 626 8.99 -58.90 -15.55
CA LEU A 626 8.06 -59.15 -14.45
C LEU A 626 7.50 -57.89 -13.79
N THR A 627 7.94 -56.68 -14.16
CA THR A 627 7.57 -55.42 -13.49
C THR A 627 6.04 -55.25 -13.34
N GLN A 628 5.29 -55.24 -14.45
CA GLN A 628 3.83 -55.06 -14.42
C GLN A 628 3.11 -56.15 -13.62
N ARG A 629 3.63 -57.39 -13.65
CA ARG A 629 3.07 -58.52 -12.90
C ARG A 629 3.35 -58.38 -11.41
N ALA A 630 4.53 -57.88 -11.04
CA ALA A 630 4.88 -57.58 -9.67
C ALA A 630 3.96 -56.48 -9.11
N ASP A 631 3.78 -55.38 -9.83
CA ASP A 631 2.88 -54.29 -9.42
C ASP A 631 1.43 -54.78 -9.28
N TYR A 632 0.96 -55.62 -10.20
CA TYR A 632 -0.36 -56.24 -10.10
C TYR A 632 -0.46 -57.12 -8.85
N CYS A 633 0.49 -58.02 -8.61
CA CYS A 633 0.46 -58.87 -7.42
C CYS A 633 0.56 -58.08 -6.12
N ASP A 634 1.25 -56.94 -6.14
CA ASP A 634 1.36 -56.03 -5.00
C ASP A 634 0.01 -55.37 -4.73
N SER A 635 -0.69 -54.93 -5.78
CA SER A 635 -2.07 -54.41 -5.66
C SER A 635 -3.06 -55.44 -5.12
N VAL A 636 -2.94 -56.72 -5.53
CA VAL A 636 -3.75 -57.82 -5.00
C VAL A 636 -3.38 -58.12 -3.54
N GLY A 637 -2.09 -58.06 -3.20
CA GLY A 637 -1.59 -58.26 -1.84
C GLY A 637 -2.14 -57.25 -0.83
N ARG A 638 -2.44 -56.01 -1.27
CA ARG A 638 -3.06 -54.98 -0.43
C ARG A 638 -4.45 -55.36 0.09
N SER A 639 -5.26 -56.02 -0.74
CA SER A 639 -6.60 -56.45 -0.35
C SER A 639 -6.61 -57.85 0.26
N ASN A 640 -5.69 -58.72 -0.17
CA ASN A 640 -5.57 -60.08 0.31
C ASN A 640 -4.10 -60.56 0.25
N PRO A 641 -3.39 -60.60 1.40
CA PRO A 641 -1.98 -60.99 1.47
C PRO A 641 -1.70 -62.41 0.93
N ASP A 642 -2.61 -63.35 1.15
CA ASP A 642 -2.48 -64.73 0.67
C ASP A 642 -2.61 -64.80 -0.86
N ALA A 643 -3.55 -64.03 -1.42
CA ALA A 643 -3.74 -63.93 -2.87
C ALA A 643 -2.54 -63.24 -3.55
N GLY A 644 -1.99 -62.18 -2.95
CA GLY A 644 -0.76 -61.54 -3.43
C GLY A 644 0.42 -62.51 -3.42
N SER A 645 0.58 -63.28 -2.35
CA SER A 645 1.61 -64.32 -2.24
C SER A 645 1.45 -65.43 -3.28
N ALA A 646 0.21 -65.87 -3.54
CA ALA A 646 -0.09 -66.84 -4.58
C ALA A 646 0.18 -66.28 -5.99
N CYS A 647 -0.19 -65.03 -6.24
CA CYS A 647 0.10 -64.30 -7.47
C CYS A 647 1.61 -64.23 -7.74
N ARG A 648 2.41 -63.86 -6.73
CA ARG A 648 3.87 -63.79 -6.85
C ARG A 648 4.51 -65.15 -7.14
N ARG A 649 3.97 -66.24 -6.56
CA ARG A 649 4.39 -67.62 -6.90
C ARG A 649 4.05 -67.96 -8.35
N MET A 650 2.83 -67.64 -8.79
CA MET A 650 2.33 -67.96 -10.13
C MET A 650 3.18 -67.32 -11.23
N TYR A 651 3.54 -66.04 -11.07
CA TYR A 651 4.36 -65.32 -12.07
C TYR A 651 5.88 -65.49 -11.88
N GLY A 652 6.33 -66.33 -10.94
CA GLY A 652 7.75 -66.57 -10.70
C GLY A 652 8.50 -65.40 -10.03
N ILE A 653 7.78 -64.39 -9.52
CA ILE A 653 8.33 -63.20 -8.86
C ILE A 653 9.17 -63.60 -7.63
N ASN A 654 8.77 -64.66 -6.91
CA ASN A 654 9.53 -65.13 -5.74
C ASN A 654 10.98 -65.52 -6.04
N LYS A 655 11.27 -66.02 -7.25
CA LYS A 655 12.65 -66.34 -7.65
C LYS A 655 13.48 -65.07 -7.81
N ALA A 656 12.92 -64.06 -8.47
CA ALA A 656 13.55 -62.74 -8.61
C ALA A 656 13.74 -62.08 -7.24
N GLU A 657 12.73 -62.09 -6.37
CA GLU A 657 12.80 -61.53 -5.02
C GLU A 657 13.83 -62.26 -4.14
N THR A 658 13.99 -63.58 -4.29
CA THR A 658 15.06 -64.33 -3.59
C THR A 658 16.45 -63.86 -4.03
N TYR A 659 16.63 -63.60 -5.33
CA TYR A 659 17.88 -63.07 -5.86
C TYR A 659 18.15 -61.65 -5.36
N VAL A 660 17.13 -60.79 -5.37
CA VAL A 660 17.17 -59.43 -4.80
C VAL A 660 17.54 -59.47 -3.32
N ALA A 661 16.93 -60.35 -2.53
CA ALA A 661 17.22 -60.49 -1.11
C ALA A 661 18.68 -60.87 -0.86
N ARG A 662 19.23 -61.85 -1.60
CA ARG A 662 20.65 -62.25 -1.49
C ARG A 662 21.60 -61.11 -1.87
N TYR A 663 21.29 -60.38 -2.94
CA TYR A 663 22.11 -59.23 -3.35
C TYR A 663 22.07 -58.10 -2.32
N ARG A 664 20.89 -57.79 -1.78
CA ARG A 664 20.72 -56.80 -0.70
C ARG A 664 21.47 -57.20 0.57
N GLU A 665 21.48 -58.49 0.90
CA GLU A 665 22.28 -59.02 2.00
C GLU A 665 23.79 -58.86 1.74
N TRP A 666 24.26 -59.25 0.55
CA TRP A 666 25.64 -59.06 0.13
C TRP A 666 26.06 -57.59 0.15
N LEU A 667 25.22 -56.66 -0.34
CA LEU A 667 25.48 -55.22 -0.28
C LEU A 667 25.62 -54.72 1.16
N ARG A 668 24.75 -55.17 2.08
CA ARG A 668 24.86 -54.82 3.50
C ARG A 668 26.12 -55.38 4.16
N MET A 669 26.64 -56.52 3.70
CA MET A 669 27.90 -57.06 4.23
C MET A 669 29.14 -56.36 3.66
N THR A 670 29.08 -55.91 2.41
CA THR A 670 30.25 -55.40 1.66
C THR A 670 30.34 -53.87 1.63
N ASN A 671 29.23 -53.15 1.83
CA ASN A 671 29.19 -51.70 1.86
C ASN A 671 28.75 -51.19 3.26
N PRO A 672 29.70 -50.70 4.08
CA PRO A 672 29.40 -50.20 5.43
C PRO A 672 28.40 -49.04 5.47
N GLU A 673 28.38 -48.17 4.45
CA GLU A 673 27.41 -47.06 4.40
C GLU A 673 25.99 -47.58 4.16
N VAL A 674 25.82 -48.52 3.23
CA VAL A 674 24.53 -49.19 2.99
C VAL A 674 24.05 -49.88 4.26
N ALA A 675 24.95 -50.57 4.98
CA ALA A 675 24.64 -51.21 6.25
C ALA A 675 24.20 -50.21 7.33
N LYS A 676 24.98 -49.12 7.50
CA LYS A 676 24.69 -48.03 8.45
C LYS A 676 23.30 -47.46 8.20
N TYR A 677 23.06 -46.96 6.98
CA TYR A 677 21.82 -46.27 6.65
C TYR A 677 20.60 -47.18 6.62
N TYR A 678 20.75 -48.43 6.15
CA TYR A 678 19.66 -49.39 6.21
C TYR A 678 19.27 -49.71 7.66
N ASN A 679 20.25 -49.97 8.54
CA ASN A 679 19.97 -50.23 9.95
C ASN A 679 19.41 -49.00 10.68
N MET A 680 19.82 -47.80 10.27
CA MET A 680 19.39 -46.55 10.91
C MET A 680 17.93 -46.19 10.56
N PHE A 681 17.54 -46.27 9.28
CA PHE A 681 16.26 -45.73 8.81
C PHE A 681 15.25 -46.76 8.29
N TYR A 682 15.69 -47.98 7.98
CA TYR A 682 14.87 -48.97 7.27
C TYR A 682 14.71 -50.31 8.01
N ARG A 683 15.41 -50.47 9.14
CA ARG A 683 15.24 -51.61 10.04
C ARG A 683 14.30 -51.21 11.17
N LYS A 684 13.19 -51.94 11.30
CA LYS A 684 12.27 -51.86 12.44
C LYS A 684 12.88 -52.47 13.69
#